data_AF-A0ABD6CYK1-F1
#
_entry.id   AF-A0ABD6CYK1-F1
#
_cell.length_a   1.000
_cell.length_b   1.000
_cell.length_c   1.000
_cell.angle_alpha   90.00
_cell.angle_beta   90.00
_cell.angle_gamma   90.00
#
_symmetry.space_group_name_H-M   'P 1'
#
loop_
_entity.id
_entity.type
_entity.pdbx_description
1 polymer ?
#
loop_
_entity_poly.entity_id
_entity_poly.type
_entity_poly.pdbx_seq_one_letter_code
_entity_poly.pdbx_strand_id
1 'polypeptide(L)'
;MKRGETRTWQLAAAVCLALVLCVSLWAFAVDLGSARPDPVAYDDTVKLGVTAETEQAAEHRGASIPRVEVFYSQYHYVVGYAGVAQAVAALDSPGRERQFGYPLAVYASDYAGRSPRCAADGTLVTTTNPDWVPATAARFVVESDAHVGGDQVVVPFSSAAAAAAFADDCGGRVVDWDGLRREPPPVTRAAGVRSQVDDRHATADRRAAAVRPLLDREVSVVVGRDAPTVQAAVEAAPANTTVVVPPGRYAEQVVVNRSLTLRGAGARTTLDGGGQGTVIDVRADDVAVTGLTIRGVGNATRATNGSVADGDWDAQVQRGYGGGDAGVAATNVSRMYVHNVTVHTPANGVLLRSVPGAVVDGLRVNGSAAWLDGFMGVVAMNEAVVVQRSRIEGGRDGVYLHRAAGTVVRNNTFRGGRFGVHLMYTSDTLVADNVARDQASSGVVVMTRPSGNAVVGNDVRGAGGGIFVGGADSYVARNVVANVDRGLVAYATRTTFAHNVVYGNDVGFASSTVVPSNRVVENDFVANDRHATAGPGPLRIFTHRGRGNYWEGAYDMDGGATLDRPYSPTDPLDRRLHRTDAAVTLSAAPTVRGVRTLRGTTPGFRQGSIVDTAPLARPANPETLARVRNETSGGDSTGGAA
;
A
#
# COMPACT_ATOMS: atom_id res chain seq x y z
N MET A 1 -6.72 35.46 68.82
CA MET A 1 -6.72 36.32 67.62
C MET A 1 -7.78 37.38 67.77
N LYS A 2 -7.39 38.66 67.67
CA LYS A 2 -8.31 39.79 67.83
C LYS A 2 -9.22 39.87 66.59
N ARG A 3 -10.50 40.23 66.74
CA ARG A 3 -11.49 40.38 65.64
C ARG A 3 -11.01 41.23 64.45
N GLY A 4 -9.99 42.07 64.64
CA GLY A 4 -9.33 42.84 63.58
C GLY A 4 -8.41 42.02 62.66
N GLU A 5 -7.71 40.99 63.17
CA GLU A 5 -6.79 40.15 62.38
C GLU A 5 -7.54 39.21 61.44
N THR A 6 -8.72 38.73 61.84
CA THR A 6 -9.55 37.88 60.97
C THR A 6 -10.08 38.63 59.75
N ARG A 7 -10.35 39.94 59.87
CA ARG A 7 -10.79 40.77 58.73
C ARG A 7 -9.65 41.05 57.76
N THR A 8 -8.43 41.28 58.25
CA THR A 8 -7.26 41.49 57.37
C THR A 8 -6.86 40.23 56.63
N TRP A 9 -6.93 39.05 57.27
CA TRP A 9 -6.70 37.77 56.58
C TRP A 9 -7.79 37.42 55.56
N GLN A 10 -9.06 37.74 55.84
CA GLN A 10 -10.15 37.55 54.88
C GLN A 10 -10.03 38.48 53.66
N LEU A 11 -9.63 39.74 53.87
CA LEU A 11 -9.34 40.69 52.79
C LEU A 11 -8.13 40.26 51.96
N ALA A 12 -7.05 39.80 52.60
CA ALA A 12 -5.87 39.29 51.90
C ALA A 12 -6.21 38.04 51.07
N ALA A 13 -6.99 37.10 51.63
CA ALA A 13 -7.44 35.91 50.91
C ALA A 13 -8.36 36.25 49.72
N ALA A 14 -9.27 37.22 49.89
CA ALA A 14 -10.14 37.68 48.81
C ALA A 14 -9.36 38.39 47.69
N VAL A 15 -8.36 39.19 48.04
CA VAL A 15 -7.46 39.85 47.08
C VAL A 15 -6.57 38.83 46.37
N CYS A 16 -6.04 37.83 47.07
CA CYS A 16 -5.30 36.73 46.44
C CYS A 16 -6.19 35.89 45.52
N LEU A 17 -7.43 35.60 45.91
CA LEU A 17 -8.37 34.87 45.06
C LEU A 17 -8.76 35.68 43.83
N ALA A 18 -8.96 37.00 43.97
CA ALA A 18 -9.22 37.91 42.86
C ALA A 18 -8.00 38.03 41.94
N LEU A 19 -6.78 38.06 42.47
CA LEU A 19 -5.54 38.05 41.68
C LEU A 19 -5.35 36.71 40.96
N VAL A 20 -5.64 35.57 41.59
CA VAL A 20 -5.59 34.25 40.95
C VAL A 20 -6.67 34.14 39.88
N LEU A 21 -7.89 34.65 40.14
CA LEU A 21 -8.96 34.71 39.14
C LEU A 21 -8.58 35.63 37.98
N CYS A 22 -8.03 36.81 38.23
CA CYS A 22 -7.56 37.73 37.20
C CYS A 22 -6.37 37.16 36.41
N VAL A 23 -5.42 36.50 37.06
CA VAL A 23 -4.28 35.82 36.40
C VAL A 23 -4.75 34.61 35.60
N SER A 24 -5.76 33.87 36.09
CA SER A 24 -6.37 32.78 35.33
C SER A 24 -7.18 33.31 34.15
N LEU A 25 -7.94 34.40 34.32
CA LEU A 25 -8.67 35.08 33.25
C LEU A 25 -7.72 35.73 32.23
N TRP A 26 -6.55 36.22 32.65
CA TRP A 26 -5.49 36.69 31.77
C TRP A 26 -4.74 35.55 31.07
N ALA A 27 -4.52 34.41 31.73
CA ALA A 27 -3.98 33.21 31.11
C ALA A 27 -4.90 32.61 30.03
N PHE A 28 -6.21 32.94 30.10
CA PHE A 28 -7.20 32.63 29.06
C PHE A 28 -7.57 33.83 28.17
N ALA A 29 -7.05 35.03 28.45
CA ALA A 29 -7.11 36.19 27.56
C ALA A 29 -5.93 36.15 26.60
N VAL A 30 -5.82 35.05 25.85
CA VAL A 30 -5.06 35.04 24.62
C VAL A 30 -5.93 35.75 23.60
N ASP A 31 -5.38 36.76 22.94
CA ASP A 31 -6.00 37.37 21.77
C ASP A 31 -6.23 36.28 20.71
N LEU A 32 -7.47 35.77 20.63
CA LEU A 32 -7.88 34.78 19.64
C LEU A 32 -7.90 35.36 18.21
N GLY A 33 -7.57 36.64 18.04
CA GLY A 33 -7.49 37.35 16.78
C GLY A 33 -6.09 37.50 16.17
N SER A 34 -5.00 37.18 16.87
CA SER A 34 -3.64 37.54 16.41
C SER A 34 -2.63 36.38 16.43
N ALA A 35 -2.88 35.38 15.58
CA ALA A 35 -1.90 34.79 14.67
C ALA A 35 -2.59 33.63 13.95
N ARG A 36 -3.22 33.89 12.79
CA ARG A 36 -3.44 32.77 11.87
C ARG A 36 -2.06 32.22 11.53
N PRO A 37 -1.82 30.91 11.72
CA PRO A 37 -0.51 30.35 11.44
C PRO A 37 -0.18 30.55 9.97
N ASP A 38 1.00 31.07 9.69
CA ASP A 38 1.46 31.26 8.32
C ASP A 38 1.72 29.89 7.66
N PRO A 39 1.52 29.79 6.34
CA PRO A 39 1.91 28.62 5.57
C PRO A 39 3.38 28.28 5.77
N VAL A 40 3.70 26.98 5.71
CA VAL A 40 5.08 26.50 5.85
C VAL A 40 5.65 26.10 4.49
N ALA A 41 6.92 25.67 4.46
CA ALA A 41 7.43 24.99 3.29
C ALA A 41 6.70 23.65 3.14
N TYR A 42 6.16 23.37 1.95
CA TYR A 42 5.35 22.15 1.73
C TYR A 42 6.11 20.86 2.09
N ASP A 43 7.44 20.85 1.95
CA ASP A 43 8.29 19.71 2.30
C ASP A 43 8.34 19.40 3.81
N ASP A 44 8.02 20.38 4.65
CA ASP A 44 7.94 20.24 6.10
C ASP A 44 6.56 19.75 6.58
N THR A 45 5.62 19.53 5.65
CA THR A 45 4.27 19.07 5.97
C THR A 45 4.17 17.54 6.04
N VAL A 46 3.13 17.06 6.71
CA VAL A 46 2.70 15.66 6.57
C VAL A 46 1.99 15.51 5.23
N LYS A 47 2.74 15.03 4.22
CA LYS A 47 2.30 14.91 2.83
C LYS A 47 1.24 13.82 2.64
N LEU A 48 0.09 14.23 2.14
CA LEU A 48 -1.03 13.40 1.65
C LEU A 48 -1.40 13.85 0.22
N GLY A 49 -2.33 13.15 -0.42
CA GLY A 49 -2.86 13.55 -1.73
C GLY A 49 -2.54 12.52 -2.81
N VAL A 50 -2.08 12.99 -3.97
CA VAL A 50 -1.68 12.13 -5.10
C VAL A 50 -0.57 11.14 -4.74
N THR A 51 -0.40 10.11 -5.58
CA THR A 51 0.61 9.07 -5.36
C THR A 51 2.03 9.63 -5.47
N ALA A 52 3.01 8.94 -4.87
CA ALA A 52 4.41 9.36 -5.02
C ALA A 52 4.90 9.26 -6.47
N GLU A 53 4.38 8.31 -7.24
CA GLU A 53 4.69 8.19 -8.66
C GLU A 53 4.25 9.45 -9.41
N THR A 54 2.99 9.86 -9.20
CA THR A 54 2.42 11.06 -9.82
C THR A 54 3.20 12.31 -9.45
N GLU A 55 3.55 12.48 -8.17
CA GLU A 55 4.32 13.64 -7.69
C GLU A 55 5.72 13.68 -8.31
N GLN A 56 6.47 12.58 -8.27
CA GLN A 56 7.82 12.50 -8.84
C GLN A 56 7.82 12.69 -10.36
N ALA A 57 6.88 12.07 -11.07
CA ALA A 57 6.75 12.22 -12.52
C ALA A 57 6.37 13.66 -12.91
N ALA A 58 5.51 14.32 -12.14
CA ALA A 58 5.16 15.73 -12.35
C ALA A 58 6.37 16.65 -12.12
N GLU A 59 7.06 16.51 -10.98
CA GLU A 59 8.26 17.29 -10.66
C GLU A 59 9.34 17.11 -11.74
N HIS A 60 9.56 15.88 -12.19
CA HIS A 60 10.53 15.57 -13.23
C HIS A 60 10.21 16.23 -14.59
N ARG A 61 8.92 16.36 -14.93
CA ARG A 61 8.46 17.01 -16.18
C ARG A 61 8.28 18.52 -16.04
N GLY A 62 8.58 19.11 -14.88
CA GLY A 62 8.32 20.52 -14.61
C GLY A 62 6.83 20.87 -14.52
N ALA A 63 5.98 19.88 -14.27
CA ALA A 63 4.56 20.07 -14.04
C ALA A 63 4.31 20.61 -12.63
N SER A 64 3.32 21.48 -12.49
CA SER A 64 2.91 22.06 -11.22
C SER A 64 1.73 21.29 -10.64
N ILE A 65 1.81 20.94 -9.36
CA ILE A 65 0.71 20.31 -8.63
C ILE A 65 0.13 21.35 -7.66
N PRO A 66 -1.15 21.74 -7.80
CA PRO A 66 -1.82 22.59 -6.83
C PRO A 66 -1.84 21.92 -5.45
N ARG A 67 -1.43 22.64 -4.40
CA ARG A 67 -1.30 22.13 -3.03
C ARG A 67 -2.26 22.83 -2.07
N VAL A 68 -2.58 22.17 -0.96
CA VAL A 68 -3.36 22.73 0.14
C VAL A 68 -2.69 22.40 1.47
N GLU A 69 -2.56 23.39 2.35
CA GLU A 69 -2.12 23.21 3.73
C GLU A 69 -3.29 23.38 4.70
N VAL A 70 -3.40 22.44 5.65
CA VAL A 70 -4.42 22.47 6.68
C VAL A 70 -3.79 22.43 8.07
N PHE A 71 -4.14 23.42 8.87
CA PHE A 71 -3.78 23.54 10.28
C PHE A 71 -4.97 23.09 11.12
N TYR A 72 -4.77 22.14 12.02
CA TYR A 72 -5.84 21.51 12.79
C TYR A 72 -5.70 21.80 14.29
N SER A 73 -6.81 22.10 14.96
CA SER A 73 -6.82 22.48 16.39
C SER A 73 -6.34 21.39 17.35
N GLN A 74 -6.41 20.11 16.98
CA GLN A 74 -5.98 18.99 17.83
C GLN A 74 -4.82 18.18 17.22
N TYR A 75 -4.14 18.71 16.21
CA TYR A 75 -3.02 18.04 15.56
C TYR A 75 -1.89 19.04 15.30
N HIS A 76 -0.72 18.75 15.88
CA HIS A 76 0.38 19.71 15.91
C HIS A 76 1.18 19.80 14.61
N TYR A 77 1.06 18.82 13.71
CA TYR A 77 1.73 18.86 12.41
C TYR A 77 0.83 19.49 11.35
N VAL A 78 1.40 20.29 10.46
CA VAL A 78 0.71 20.80 9.28
C VAL A 78 0.46 19.65 8.30
N VAL A 79 -0.77 19.52 7.80
CA VAL A 79 -1.10 18.50 6.79
C VAL A 79 -1.09 19.14 5.43
N GLY A 80 -0.17 18.69 4.57
CA GLY A 80 -0.08 19.12 3.18
C GLY A 80 -0.77 18.12 2.27
N TYR A 81 -1.63 18.60 1.39
CA TYR A 81 -2.29 17.82 0.37
C TYR A 81 -1.77 18.22 -1.01
N ALA A 82 -1.20 17.27 -1.73
CA ALA A 82 -0.89 17.40 -3.14
C ALA A 82 -2.17 17.11 -3.92
N GLY A 83 -2.80 18.16 -4.45
CA GLY A 83 -4.10 18.15 -5.08
C GLY A 83 -5.22 18.70 -4.18
N VAL A 84 -5.93 19.72 -4.69
CA VAL A 84 -7.01 20.41 -3.98
C VAL A 84 -8.24 19.50 -3.80
N ALA A 85 -8.57 18.66 -4.77
CA ALA A 85 -9.70 17.73 -4.67
C ALA A 85 -9.53 16.74 -3.50
N GLN A 86 -8.30 16.23 -3.33
CA GLN A 86 -7.92 15.34 -2.24
C GLN A 86 -8.03 16.04 -0.88
N ALA A 87 -7.67 17.33 -0.81
CA ALA A 87 -7.81 18.14 0.38
C ALA A 87 -9.29 18.34 0.77
N VAL A 88 -10.13 18.73 -0.18
CA VAL A 88 -11.57 18.93 0.03
C VAL A 88 -12.23 17.63 0.50
N ALA A 89 -11.96 16.52 -0.18
CA ALA A 89 -12.48 15.22 0.21
C ALA A 89 -12.03 14.80 1.63
N ALA A 90 -10.82 15.16 2.04
CA ALA A 90 -10.32 14.90 3.39
C ALA A 90 -10.97 15.81 4.44
N LEU A 91 -11.19 17.09 4.14
CA LEU A 91 -11.84 18.05 5.03
C LEU A 91 -13.29 17.65 5.35
N ASP A 92 -14.00 17.10 4.36
CA ASP A 92 -15.40 16.68 4.49
C ASP A 92 -15.56 15.23 4.96
N SER A 93 -14.46 14.56 5.31
CA SER A 93 -14.49 13.16 5.75
C SER A 93 -15.19 12.98 7.11
N PRO A 94 -16.16 12.06 7.24
CA PRO A 94 -16.86 11.81 8.49
C PRO A 94 -15.91 11.41 9.63
N GLY A 95 -16.09 12.02 10.80
CA GLY A 95 -15.29 11.72 11.99
C GLY A 95 -13.92 12.40 12.06
N ARG A 96 -13.51 13.14 11.03
CA ARG A 96 -12.29 13.98 11.02
C ARG A 96 -12.23 14.88 12.24
N GLU A 97 -13.33 15.57 12.58
CA GLU A 97 -13.36 16.49 13.73
C GLU A 97 -13.04 15.82 15.05
N ARG A 98 -13.42 14.55 15.24
CA ARG A 98 -13.07 13.80 16.46
C ARG A 98 -11.60 13.39 16.50
N GLN A 99 -10.93 13.34 15.35
CA GLN A 99 -9.56 12.90 15.18
C GLN A 99 -8.55 14.05 15.14
N PHE A 100 -8.92 15.15 14.48
CA PHE A 100 -8.07 16.31 14.21
C PHE A 100 -8.61 17.61 14.80
N GLY A 101 -9.84 17.66 15.33
CA GLY A 101 -10.50 18.90 15.71
C GLY A 101 -11.00 19.70 14.49
N TYR A 102 -11.30 20.99 14.66
CA TYR A 102 -11.66 21.89 13.56
C TYR A 102 -10.41 22.48 12.86
N PRO A 103 -10.48 22.84 11.57
CA PRO A 103 -9.42 23.55 10.87
C PRO A 103 -9.24 24.97 11.46
N LEU A 104 -8.00 25.33 11.82
CA LEU A 104 -7.62 26.67 12.26
C LEU A 104 -7.35 27.60 11.06
N ALA A 105 -6.70 27.06 10.02
CA ALA A 105 -6.43 27.74 8.77
C ALA A 105 -6.34 26.72 7.64
N VAL A 106 -6.76 27.14 6.45
CA VAL A 106 -6.67 26.37 5.20
C VAL A 106 -6.09 27.30 4.14
N TYR A 107 -4.96 26.93 3.58
CA TYR A 107 -4.30 27.66 2.50
C TYR A 107 -4.25 26.81 1.25
N ALA A 108 -4.49 27.41 0.10
CA ALA A 108 -4.29 26.77 -1.20
C ALA A 108 -3.13 27.47 -1.91
N SER A 109 -2.46 26.76 -2.83
CA SER A 109 -1.49 27.38 -3.73
C SER A 109 -2.11 28.60 -4.43
N ASP A 110 -1.33 29.61 -4.76
CA ASP A 110 -1.80 30.78 -5.50
C ASP A 110 -1.07 30.90 -6.83
N TYR A 111 -1.81 30.68 -7.91
CA TYR A 111 -1.30 30.81 -9.27
C TYR A 111 -1.47 32.21 -9.87
N ALA A 112 -2.08 33.16 -9.15
CA ALA A 112 -2.19 34.54 -9.63
C ALA A 112 -0.80 35.18 -9.80
N GLY A 113 -0.52 35.76 -10.97
CA GLY A 113 0.79 36.35 -11.28
C GLY A 113 1.91 35.33 -11.53
N ARG A 114 1.61 34.04 -11.60
CA ARG A 114 2.58 32.94 -11.82
C ARG A 114 2.55 32.39 -13.25
N SER A 115 1.83 33.07 -14.16
CA SER A 115 1.66 32.68 -15.56
C SER A 115 1.34 31.18 -15.74
N PRO A 116 0.32 30.63 -15.05
CA PRO A 116 -0.08 29.24 -15.24
C PRO A 116 -0.62 29.04 -16.66
N ARG A 117 -0.31 27.89 -17.26
CA ARG A 117 -0.85 27.49 -18.56
C ARG A 117 -1.02 25.98 -18.64
N CYS A 118 -1.90 25.53 -19.52
CA CYS A 118 -2.02 24.14 -19.90
C CYS A 118 -1.08 23.88 -21.08
N ALA A 119 -0.13 22.96 -20.91
CA ALA A 119 0.68 22.49 -22.02
C ALA A 119 -0.19 21.74 -23.04
N ALA A 120 0.35 21.44 -24.22
CA ALA A 120 -0.40 20.80 -25.30
C ALA A 120 -0.97 19.41 -24.92
N ASP A 121 -0.38 18.75 -23.92
CA ASP A 121 -0.84 17.47 -23.37
C ASP A 121 -1.77 17.63 -22.14
N GLY A 122 -2.21 18.86 -21.84
CA GLY A 122 -3.02 19.20 -20.67
C GLY A 122 -2.23 19.37 -19.38
N THR A 123 -0.90 19.19 -19.37
CA THR A 123 -0.10 19.32 -18.15
C THR A 123 -0.12 20.76 -17.64
N LEU A 124 -0.46 20.95 -16.36
CA LEU A 124 -0.35 22.27 -15.72
C LEU A 124 1.11 22.64 -15.52
N VAL A 125 1.52 23.78 -16.07
CA VAL A 125 2.88 24.32 -15.90
C VAL A 125 2.84 25.79 -15.48
N THR A 126 3.85 26.21 -14.73
CA THR A 126 3.97 27.58 -14.21
C THR A 126 5.44 28.01 -14.25
N THR A 127 5.69 29.32 -14.33
CA THR A 127 7.05 29.88 -14.43
C THR A 127 7.76 29.97 -13.09
N THR A 128 7.00 30.08 -11.99
CA THR A 128 7.52 30.20 -10.62
C THR A 128 6.67 29.39 -9.66
N ASN A 129 7.25 28.97 -8.53
CA ASN A 129 6.47 28.27 -7.52
C ASN A 129 5.30 29.15 -7.05
N PRO A 130 4.08 28.58 -6.94
CA PRO A 130 2.93 29.33 -6.48
C PRO A 130 3.10 29.74 -5.01
N ASP A 131 2.55 30.91 -4.65
CA ASP A 131 2.47 31.35 -3.26
C ASP A 131 1.31 30.63 -2.55
N TRP A 132 0.85 31.17 -1.42
CA TRP A 132 -0.28 30.68 -0.66
C TRP A 132 -1.36 31.74 -0.51
N VAL A 133 -2.61 31.34 -0.68
CA VAL A 133 -3.80 32.16 -0.44
C VAL A 133 -4.72 31.44 0.55
N PRO A 134 -5.35 32.14 1.52
CA PRO A 134 -6.39 31.53 2.33
C PRO A 134 -7.49 30.95 1.44
N ALA A 135 -7.87 29.68 1.63
CA ALA A 135 -8.77 28.98 0.73
C ALA A 135 -10.13 29.69 0.58
N THR A 136 -10.63 30.32 1.64
CA THR A 136 -11.89 31.09 1.64
C THR A 136 -11.80 32.41 0.85
N ALA A 137 -10.59 32.91 0.58
CA ALA A 137 -10.36 34.11 -0.23
C ALA A 137 -10.00 33.77 -1.68
N ALA A 138 -9.76 32.50 -2.00
CA ALA A 138 -9.37 32.06 -3.33
C ALA A 138 -10.56 31.86 -4.27
N ARG A 139 -10.28 31.94 -5.56
CA ARG A 139 -11.12 31.46 -6.66
C ARG A 139 -10.48 30.20 -7.23
N PHE A 140 -11.29 29.22 -7.58
CA PHE A 140 -10.84 27.92 -8.04
C PHE A 140 -11.36 27.69 -9.45
N VAL A 141 -10.47 27.37 -10.38
CA VAL A 141 -10.85 26.89 -11.70
C VAL A 141 -10.99 25.37 -11.62
N VAL A 142 -12.18 24.88 -11.92
CA VAL A 142 -12.52 23.46 -11.99
C VAL A 142 -12.90 23.11 -13.42
N GLU A 143 -12.91 21.83 -13.75
CA GLU A 143 -13.36 21.35 -15.07
C GLU A 143 -12.54 21.90 -16.27
N SER A 144 -11.29 22.34 -16.04
CA SER A 144 -10.37 22.81 -17.09
C SER A 144 -9.55 21.68 -17.72
N ASP A 145 -8.86 21.96 -18.82
CA ASP A 145 -7.96 21.02 -19.49
C ASP A 145 -6.67 20.72 -18.69
N ALA A 146 -6.52 21.29 -17.50
CA ALA A 146 -5.36 21.08 -16.64
C ALA A 146 -5.42 19.71 -15.94
N HIS A 147 -4.38 18.90 -16.12
CA HIS A 147 -4.27 17.56 -15.54
C HIS A 147 -2.89 17.32 -14.90
N VAL A 148 -2.86 16.41 -13.93
CA VAL A 148 -1.64 15.85 -13.31
C VAL A 148 -1.80 14.34 -13.19
N GLY A 149 -0.94 13.57 -13.84
CA GLY A 149 -1.03 12.11 -13.83
C GLY A 149 -2.28 11.56 -14.52
N GLY A 150 -2.88 12.33 -15.44
CA GLY A 150 -4.13 11.98 -16.12
C GLY A 150 -5.41 12.41 -15.40
N ASP A 151 -5.30 12.84 -14.14
CA ASP A 151 -6.43 13.34 -13.36
C ASP A 151 -6.55 14.87 -13.49
N GLN A 152 -7.77 15.36 -13.66
CA GLN A 152 -8.05 16.79 -13.73
C GLN A 152 -7.71 17.48 -12.40
N VAL A 153 -7.07 18.65 -12.46
CA VAL A 153 -6.68 19.40 -11.26
C VAL A 153 -7.49 20.67 -11.09
N VAL A 154 -7.79 20.98 -9.84
CA VAL A 154 -8.41 22.27 -9.46
C VAL A 154 -7.31 23.29 -9.25
N VAL A 155 -7.39 24.43 -9.95
CA VAL A 155 -6.35 25.46 -9.96
C VAL A 155 -6.80 26.69 -9.15
N PRO A 156 -6.19 26.95 -7.98
CA PRO A 156 -6.50 28.09 -7.12
C PRO A 156 -5.81 29.41 -7.50
N PHE A 157 -6.51 30.53 -7.28
CA PHE A 157 -6.06 31.90 -7.56
C PHE A 157 -6.53 32.87 -6.48
N SER A 158 -5.69 33.80 -6.05
CA SER A 158 -6.09 34.93 -5.20
C SER A 158 -6.85 36.03 -5.95
N SER A 159 -6.76 36.06 -7.29
CA SER A 159 -7.41 37.05 -8.15
C SER A 159 -8.50 36.42 -9.02
N ALA A 160 -9.72 36.96 -8.95
CA ALA A 160 -10.83 36.54 -9.79
C ALA A 160 -10.57 36.80 -11.29
N ALA A 161 -9.86 37.89 -11.62
CA ALA A 161 -9.48 38.19 -12.99
C ALA A 161 -8.45 37.17 -13.52
N ALA A 162 -7.50 36.75 -12.67
CA ALA A 162 -6.52 35.73 -13.05
C ALA A 162 -7.17 34.35 -13.24
N ALA A 163 -8.12 33.99 -12.36
CA ALA A 163 -8.90 32.75 -12.51
C ALA A 163 -9.72 32.75 -13.80
N ALA A 164 -10.39 33.86 -14.13
CA ALA A 164 -11.15 33.99 -15.37
C ALA A 164 -10.25 33.87 -16.61
N ALA A 165 -9.12 34.58 -16.64
CA ALA A 165 -8.17 34.49 -17.74
C ALA A 165 -7.63 33.06 -17.94
N PHE A 166 -7.31 32.35 -16.85
CA PHE A 166 -6.89 30.95 -16.96
C PHE A 166 -8.02 30.05 -17.47
N ALA A 167 -9.26 30.27 -17.02
CA ALA A 167 -10.42 29.51 -17.51
C ALA A 167 -10.72 29.80 -19.00
N ASP A 168 -10.47 31.02 -19.48
CA ASP A 168 -10.58 31.36 -20.90
C ASP A 168 -9.51 30.64 -21.73
N ASP A 169 -8.28 30.52 -21.22
CA ASP A 169 -7.14 29.90 -21.90
C ASP A 169 -7.15 28.36 -21.87
N CYS A 170 -7.54 27.77 -20.73
CA CYS A 170 -7.50 26.34 -20.46
C CYS A 170 -8.90 25.68 -20.41
N GLY A 171 -9.96 26.44 -20.68
CA GLY A 171 -11.33 25.99 -20.41
C GLY A 171 -11.65 25.88 -18.91
N GLY A 172 -12.87 25.42 -18.63
CA GLY A 172 -13.38 25.19 -17.28
C GLY A 172 -14.24 26.33 -16.73
N ARG A 173 -14.52 26.28 -15.44
CA ARG A 173 -15.38 27.25 -14.74
C ARG A 173 -14.78 27.71 -13.43
N VAL A 174 -15.04 28.96 -13.07
CA VAL A 174 -14.57 29.56 -11.81
C VAL A 174 -15.61 29.35 -10.70
N VAL A 175 -15.18 28.83 -9.56
CA VAL A 175 -15.98 28.67 -8.34
C VAL A 175 -15.28 29.31 -7.13
N ASP A 176 -16.02 29.58 -6.07
CA ASP A 176 -15.45 29.89 -4.76
C ASP A 176 -15.28 28.62 -3.90
N TRP A 177 -14.71 28.79 -2.70
CA TRP A 177 -14.47 27.69 -1.76
C TRP A 177 -15.75 26.92 -1.39
N ASP A 178 -16.85 27.62 -1.16
CA ASP A 178 -18.12 26.99 -0.81
C ASP A 178 -18.72 26.24 -2.00
N GLY A 179 -18.60 26.79 -3.21
CA GLY A 179 -18.96 26.13 -4.46
C GLY A 179 -18.16 24.83 -4.66
N LEU A 180 -16.84 24.90 -4.48
CA LEU A 180 -15.96 23.74 -4.59
C LEU A 180 -16.29 22.63 -3.56
N ARG A 181 -16.65 22.98 -2.33
CA ARG A 181 -17.04 22.00 -1.31
C ARG A 181 -18.45 21.43 -1.50
N ARG A 182 -19.36 22.19 -2.13
CA ARG A 182 -20.70 21.69 -2.51
C ARG A 182 -20.62 20.64 -3.62
N GLU A 183 -19.74 20.87 -4.60
CA GLU A 183 -19.54 19.98 -5.75
C GLU A 183 -18.05 19.62 -5.88
N PRO A 184 -17.51 18.82 -4.94
CA PRO A 184 -16.10 18.46 -4.98
C PRO A 184 -15.82 17.52 -6.16
N PRO A 185 -14.67 17.66 -6.84
CA PRO A 185 -14.26 16.70 -7.85
C PRO A 185 -14.19 15.27 -7.29
N PRO A 186 -14.46 14.24 -8.11
CA PRO A 186 -14.41 12.86 -7.66
C PRO A 186 -13.00 12.47 -7.22
N VAL A 187 -12.90 11.67 -6.16
CA VAL A 187 -11.64 11.06 -5.70
C VAL A 187 -11.86 9.56 -5.45
N THR A 188 -10.86 8.74 -5.79
CA THR A 188 -10.87 7.30 -5.52
C THR A 188 -10.87 7.04 -4.01
N ARG A 189 -11.75 6.15 -3.52
CA ARG A 189 -11.90 5.79 -2.10
C ARG A 189 -11.81 4.28 -1.88
N ALA A 190 -11.37 3.86 -0.69
CA ALA A 190 -11.24 2.44 -0.32
C ALA A 190 -12.54 1.61 -0.45
N ALA A 191 -13.72 2.23 -0.27
CA ALA A 191 -14.99 1.54 -0.49
C ALA A 191 -15.19 1.11 -1.95
N GLY A 192 -14.71 1.93 -2.90
CA GLY A 192 -14.69 1.60 -4.32
C GLY A 192 -13.74 0.43 -4.60
N VAL A 193 -12.59 0.38 -3.91
CA VAL A 193 -11.64 -0.75 -4.05
C VAL A 193 -12.26 -2.06 -3.58
N ARG A 194 -12.99 -2.06 -2.46
CA ARG A 194 -13.70 -3.26 -1.97
C ARG A 194 -14.67 -3.80 -3.02
N SER A 195 -15.46 -2.94 -3.67
CA SER A 195 -16.42 -3.36 -4.71
C SER A 195 -15.76 -3.85 -5.99
N GLN A 196 -14.51 -3.45 -6.25
CA GLN A 196 -13.76 -3.81 -7.46
C GLN A 196 -12.98 -5.13 -7.34
N VAL A 197 -12.95 -5.78 -6.17
CA VAL A 197 -12.16 -7.02 -5.98
C VAL A 197 -12.56 -8.10 -6.99
N ASP A 198 -13.86 -8.36 -7.14
CA ASP A 198 -14.37 -9.39 -8.06
C ASP A 198 -14.14 -8.98 -9.53
N ASP A 199 -14.28 -7.70 -9.86
CA ASP A 199 -13.99 -7.18 -11.20
C ASP A 199 -12.52 -7.32 -11.58
N ARG A 200 -11.60 -7.15 -10.62
CA ARG A 200 -10.15 -7.35 -10.83
C ARG A 200 -9.84 -8.83 -11.04
N HIS A 201 -10.49 -9.75 -10.31
CA HIS A 201 -10.40 -11.18 -10.61
C HIS A 201 -10.91 -11.50 -12.01
N ALA A 202 -12.11 -11.02 -12.37
CA ALA A 202 -12.69 -11.23 -13.70
C ALA A 202 -11.82 -10.65 -14.82
N THR A 203 -11.17 -9.50 -14.58
CA THR A 203 -10.21 -8.91 -15.52
C THR A 203 -8.99 -9.81 -15.71
N ALA A 204 -8.45 -10.39 -14.64
CA ALA A 204 -7.35 -11.36 -14.72
C ALA A 204 -7.77 -12.63 -15.48
N ASP A 205 -8.99 -13.14 -15.25
CA ASP A 205 -9.53 -14.29 -15.98
C ASP A 205 -9.66 -14.01 -17.49
N ARG A 206 -10.16 -12.81 -17.86
CA ARG A 206 -10.22 -12.38 -19.27
C ARG A 206 -8.83 -12.28 -19.90
N ARG A 207 -7.85 -11.68 -19.20
CA ARG A 207 -6.45 -11.59 -19.69
C ARG A 207 -5.83 -12.98 -19.87
N ALA A 208 -6.01 -13.88 -18.91
CA ALA A 208 -5.55 -15.27 -19.02
C ALA A 208 -6.23 -16.01 -20.18
N ALA A 209 -7.54 -15.83 -20.37
CA ALA A 209 -8.27 -16.42 -21.49
C ALA A 209 -7.80 -15.88 -22.85
N ALA A 210 -7.48 -14.58 -22.96
CA ALA A 210 -7.06 -13.94 -24.20
C ALA A 210 -5.73 -14.46 -24.75
N VAL A 211 -4.82 -14.93 -23.88
CA VAL A 211 -3.52 -15.49 -24.29
C VAL A 211 -3.49 -17.01 -24.42
N ARG A 212 -4.54 -17.72 -23.96
CA ARG A 212 -4.62 -19.19 -24.09
C ARG A 212 -4.49 -19.70 -25.53
N PRO A 213 -5.13 -19.08 -26.56
CA PRO A 213 -5.01 -19.55 -27.94
C PRO A 213 -3.57 -19.58 -28.48
N LEU A 214 -2.64 -18.85 -27.86
CA LEU A 214 -1.22 -18.93 -28.22
C LEU A 214 -0.69 -20.37 -28.05
N LEU A 215 -1.20 -21.14 -27.08
CA LEU A 215 -0.77 -22.53 -26.84
C LEU A 215 -1.26 -23.53 -27.90
N ASP A 216 -2.32 -23.18 -28.64
CA ASP A 216 -3.03 -24.09 -29.56
C ASP A 216 -2.64 -23.91 -31.03
N ARG A 217 -1.59 -23.12 -31.29
CA ARG A 217 -1.08 -22.88 -32.64
C ARG A 217 -0.57 -24.14 -33.32
N GLU A 218 -0.75 -24.22 -34.64
CA GLU A 218 -0.27 -25.32 -35.48
C GLU A 218 1.24 -25.54 -35.33
N VAL A 219 1.67 -26.80 -35.25
CA VAL A 219 3.08 -27.18 -35.17
C VAL A 219 3.71 -27.06 -36.56
N SER A 220 4.74 -26.23 -36.69
CA SER A 220 5.46 -26.03 -37.95
C SER A 220 6.85 -26.64 -37.96
N VAL A 221 7.57 -26.57 -36.83
CA VAL A 221 8.97 -26.99 -36.73
C VAL A 221 9.19 -27.80 -35.44
N VAL A 222 9.90 -28.92 -35.57
CA VAL A 222 10.31 -29.79 -34.47
C VAL A 222 11.84 -29.85 -34.40
N VAL A 223 12.40 -29.45 -33.26
CA VAL A 223 13.86 -29.48 -33.02
C VAL A 223 14.39 -30.91 -33.13
N GLY A 224 15.51 -31.08 -33.83
CA GLY A 224 16.16 -32.36 -34.15
C GLY A 224 15.63 -33.05 -35.40
N ARG A 225 14.38 -32.78 -35.81
CA ARG A 225 13.78 -33.30 -37.05
C ARG A 225 13.93 -32.32 -38.21
N ASP A 226 13.48 -31.09 -37.99
CA ASP A 226 13.38 -30.06 -39.04
C ASP A 226 14.51 -29.01 -38.94
N ALA A 227 15.10 -28.86 -37.76
CA ALA A 227 16.23 -27.97 -37.49
C ALA A 227 17.14 -28.54 -36.40
N PRO A 228 18.47 -28.35 -36.47
CA PRO A 228 19.42 -29.02 -35.57
C PRO A 228 19.43 -28.46 -34.14
N THR A 229 19.01 -27.22 -33.95
CA THR A 229 19.04 -26.50 -32.66
C THR A 229 17.73 -25.80 -32.38
N VAL A 230 17.50 -25.37 -31.14
CA VAL A 230 16.30 -24.64 -30.76
C VAL A 230 16.28 -23.27 -31.45
N GLN A 231 17.41 -22.57 -31.49
CA GLN A 231 17.52 -21.28 -32.19
C GLN A 231 17.22 -21.41 -33.69
N ALA A 232 17.79 -22.42 -34.36
CA ALA A 232 17.51 -22.66 -35.78
C ALA A 232 16.04 -22.99 -36.05
N ALA A 233 15.38 -23.69 -35.12
CA ALA A 233 13.95 -23.97 -35.24
C ALA A 233 13.09 -22.70 -35.11
N VAL A 234 13.43 -21.81 -34.17
CA VAL A 234 12.81 -20.49 -34.02
C VAL A 234 12.99 -19.64 -35.29
N GLU A 235 14.18 -19.67 -35.89
CA GLU A 235 14.49 -18.95 -37.13
C GLU A 235 13.86 -19.54 -38.39
N ALA A 236 13.53 -20.83 -38.39
CA ALA A 236 12.84 -21.50 -39.49
C ALA A 236 11.31 -21.41 -39.40
N ALA A 237 10.76 -21.30 -38.18
CA ALA A 237 9.32 -21.34 -37.97
C ALA A 237 8.60 -20.09 -38.55
N PRO A 238 7.50 -20.29 -39.30
CA PRO A 238 6.62 -19.19 -39.69
C PRO A 238 6.00 -18.52 -38.46
N ALA A 239 5.66 -17.23 -38.59
CA ALA A 239 4.93 -16.53 -37.53
C ALA A 239 3.58 -17.19 -37.23
N ASN A 240 3.10 -17.05 -35.99
CA ASN A 240 1.88 -17.62 -35.45
C ASN A 240 1.82 -19.16 -35.46
N THR A 241 2.96 -19.84 -35.45
CA THR A 241 3.05 -21.31 -35.36
C THR A 241 3.77 -21.76 -34.08
N THR A 242 3.85 -23.07 -33.86
CA THR A 242 4.50 -23.70 -32.71
C THR A 242 5.83 -24.35 -33.12
N VAL A 243 6.90 -24.00 -32.40
CA VAL A 243 8.16 -24.73 -32.33
C VAL A 243 8.07 -25.74 -31.20
N VAL A 244 8.17 -27.03 -31.53
CA VAL A 244 8.22 -28.11 -30.54
C VAL A 244 9.67 -28.44 -30.22
N VAL A 245 10.00 -28.41 -28.93
CA VAL A 245 11.28 -28.85 -28.38
C VAL A 245 11.06 -30.20 -27.69
N PRO A 246 11.45 -31.34 -28.31
CA PRO A 246 11.26 -32.66 -27.73
C PRO A 246 11.97 -32.86 -26.37
N PRO A 247 11.73 -33.99 -25.69
CA PRO A 247 12.51 -34.37 -24.51
C PRO A 247 14.02 -34.37 -24.80
N GLY A 248 14.80 -33.73 -23.94
CA GLY A 248 16.23 -33.57 -24.12
C GLY A 248 16.83 -32.42 -23.30
N ARG A 249 18.16 -32.29 -23.34
CA ARG A 249 18.89 -31.15 -22.81
C ARG A 249 19.55 -30.40 -23.97
N TYR A 250 19.26 -29.11 -24.07
CA TYR A 250 19.72 -28.22 -25.13
C TYR A 250 20.56 -27.12 -24.49
N ALA A 251 21.84 -27.05 -24.82
CA ALA A 251 22.78 -26.06 -24.28
C ALA A 251 22.77 -24.82 -25.17
N GLU A 252 21.78 -23.97 -25.00
CA GLU A 252 21.49 -22.83 -25.88
C GLU A 252 20.89 -21.66 -25.09
N GLN A 253 21.16 -20.45 -25.56
CA GLN A 253 20.35 -19.26 -25.29
C GLN A 253 19.52 -18.99 -26.55
N VAL A 254 18.23 -18.67 -26.38
CA VAL A 254 17.26 -18.58 -27.48
C VAL A 254 16.70 -17.17 -27.54
N VAL A 255 16.79 -16.55 -28.72
CA VAL A 255 16.15 -15.27 -29.02
C VAL A 255 14.90 -15.52 -29.83
N VAL A 256 13.73 -15.23 -29.25
CA VAL A 256 12.42 -15.37 -29.90
C VAL A 256 12.03 -14.03 -30.50
N ASN A 257 12.35 -13.82 -31.78
CA ASN A 257 12.10 -12.59 -32.53
C ASN A 257 10.90 -12.66 -33.49
N ARG A 258 10.07 -13.69 -33.36
CA ARG A 258 8.80 -13.84 -34.10
C ARG A 258 7.68 -14.20 -33.15
N SER A 259 6.47 -13.79 -33.49
CA SER A 259 5.25 -14.28 -32.84
C SER A 259 5.16 -15.79 -33.04
N LEU A 260 5.40 -16.58 -32.00
CA LEU A 260 5.34 -18.04 -32.06
C LEU A 260 5.17 -18.65 -30.66
N THR A 261 4.96 -19.96 -30.62
CA THR A 261 4.91 -20.73 -29.38
C THR A 261 6.12 -21.64 -29.28
N LEU A 262 6.92 -21.47 -28.23
CA LEU A 262 8.02 -22.37 -27.89
C LEU A 262 7.53 -23.39 -26.87
N ARG A 263 7.33 -24.63 -27.30
CA ARG A 263 6.69 -25.69 -26.51
C ARG A 263 7.63 -26.86 -26.24
N GLY A 264 7.98 -27.07 -24.97
CA GLY A 264 8.68 -28.25 -24.51
C GLY A 264 7.78 -29.40 -24.03
N ALA A 265 8.39 -30.46 -23.53
CA ALA A 265 7.73 -31.65 -22.97
C ALA A 265 7.72 -31.68 -21.43
N GLY A 266 7.62 -30.51 -20.80
CA GLY A 266 7.60 -30.31 -19.35
C GLY A 266 8.98 -30.47 -18.71
N ALA A 267 9.03 -31.20 -17.58
CA ALA A 267 10.28 -31.51 -16.88
C ALA A 267 11.30 -32.31 -17.72
N ARG A 268 10.86 -32.91 -18.84
CA ARG A 268 11.70 -33.71 -19.74
C ARG A 268 12.46 -32.89 -20.78
N THR A 269 12.17 -31.59 -20.91
CA THR A 269 12.86 -30.69 -21.85
C THR A 269 13.58 -29.62 -21.05
N THR A 270 14.90 -29.60 -21.11
CA THR A 270 15.75 -28.61 -20.43
C THR A 270 16.46 -27.71 -21.43
N LEU A 271 16.26 -26.40 -21.32
CA LEU A 271 17.13 -25.38 -21.90
C LEU A 271 18.17 -24.97 -20.85
N ASP A 272 19.44 -25.04 -21.22
CA ASP A 272 20.56 -24.72 -20.33
C ASP A 272 21.40 -23.59 -20.93
N GLY A 273 21.36 -22.41 -20.30
CA GLY A 273 22.10 -21.23 -20.76
C GLY A 273 23.59 -21.24 -20.43
N GLY A 274 24.12 -22.32 -19.82
CA GLY A 274 25.55 -22.45 -19.54
C GLY A 274 26.08 -21.53 -18.43
N GLY A 275 25.20 -20.94 -17.63
CA GLY A 275 25.55 -20.00 -16.56
C GLY A 275 25.86 -18.59 -17.06
N GLN A 276 25.40 -18.25 -18.26
CA GLN A 276 25.61 -16.95 -18.90
C GLN A 276 24.27 -16.35 -19.28
N GLY A 277 24.13 -15.03 -19.08
CA GLY A 277 23.05 -14.26 -19.68
C GLY A 277 21.62 -14.72 -19.35
N THR A 278 20.67 -14.19 -20.13
CA THR A 278 19.28 -14.64 -20.17
C THR A 278 19.14 -15.87 -21.08
N VAL A 279 18.34 -16.86 -20.68
CA VAL A 279 18.20 -18.11 -21.45
C VAL A 279 17.19 -17.97 -22.60
N ILE A 280 16.05 -17.33 -22.35
CA ILE A 280 15.06 -17.03 -23.39
C ILE A 280 14.82 -15.51 -23.42
N ASP A 281 15.23 -14.85 -24.50
CA ASP A 281 15.02 -13.42 -24.73
C ASP A 281 13.93 -13.22 -25.79
N VAL A 282 12.78 -12.67 -25.38
CA VAL A 282 11.60 -12.49 -26.23
C VAL A 282 11.56 -11.05 -26.77
N ARG A 283 11.53 -10.93 -28.09
CA ARG A 283 11.58 -9.66 -28.84
C ARG A 283 10.44 -9.50 -29.85
N ALA A 284 9.40 -10.32 -29.74
CA ALA A 284 8.19 -10.21 -30.56
C ALA A 284 6.93 -10.32 -29.70
N ASP A 285 5.87 -9.70 -30.19
CA ASP A 285 4.53 -9.83 -29.64
C ASP A 285 4.00 -11.26 -29.76
N ASP A 286 2.98 -11.58 -28.96
CA ASP A 286 2.19 -12.80 -29.08
C ASP A 286 3.02 -14.07 -28.95
N VAL A 287 4.00 -14.07 -28.05
CA VAL A 287 4.85 -15.22 -27.78
C VAL A 287 4.34 -16.01 -26.59
N ALA A 288 4.28 -17.34 -26.74
CA ALA A 288 4.08 -18.25 -25.62
C ALA A 288 5.31 -19.13 -25.38
N VAL A 289 5.72 -19.23 -24.12
CA VAL A 289 6.79 -20.12 -23.65
C VAL A 289 6.17 -21.12 -22.69
N THR A 290 6.22 -22.41 -23.04
CA THR A 290 5.47 -23.42 -22.29
C THR A 290 6.17 -24.76 -22.13
N GLY A 291 6.01 -25.37 -20.97
CA GLY A 291 6.43 -26.75 -20.73
C GLY A 291 7.94 -26.95 -20.82
N LEU A 292 8.73 -26.03 -20.26
CA LEU A 292 10.18 -26.08 -20.28
C LEU A 292 10.76 -26.08 -18.87
N THR A 293 11.90 -26.75 -18.70
CA THR A 293 12.81 -26.51 -17.58
C THR A 293 13.96 -25.64 -18.06
N ILE A 294 14.25 -24.57 -17.34
CA ILE A 294 15.30 -23.61 -17.66
C ILE A 294 16.34 -23.65 -16.54
N ARG A 295 17.62 -23.80 -16.92
CA ARG A 295 18.78 -23.82 -16.02
C ARG A 295 19.93 -23.04 -16.65
N GLY A 296 21.00 -22.86 -15.88
CA GLY A 296 22.19 -22.17 -16.38
C GLY A 296 21.90 -20.72 -16.76
N VAL A 297 20.97 -20.07 -16.07
CA VAL A 297 20.81 -18.61 -16.14
C VAL A 297 22.09 -17.97 -15.60
N GLY A 298 22.53 -16.86 -16.19
CA GLY A 298 23.62 -16.06 -15.63
C GLY A 298 23.29 -15.51 -14.24
N ASN A 299 24.29 -14.89 -13.61
CA ASN A 299 24.21 -14.41 -12.22
C ASN A 299 24.09 -12.88 -12.10
N ALA A 300 23.92 -12.15 -13.21
CA ALA A 300 23.74 -10.71 -13.14
C ALA A 300 22.39 -10.40 -12.47
N THR A 301 22.42 -9.61 -11.40
CA THR A 301 21.22 -9.20 -10.64
C THR A 301 20.86 -7.73 -10.83
N ARG A 302 21.54 -7.05 -11.76
CA ARG A 302 21.32 -5.65 -12.09
C ARG A 302 21.52 -5.44 -13.58
N ALA A 303 20.88 -4.40 -14.11
CA ALA A 303 21.09 -3.98 -15.47
C ALA A 303 22.54 -3.46 -15.66
N THR A 304 23.17 -3.80 -16.77
CA THR A 304 24.44 -3.17 -17.17
C THR A 304 24.18 -1.73 -17.61
N ASN A 305 25.18 -0.84 -17.46
CA ASN A 305 25.07 0.56 -17.89
C ASN A 305 24.61 0.64 -19.36
N GLY A 306 23.58 1.45 -19.64
CA GLY A 306 23.02 1.66 -20.99
C GLY A 306 21.75 0.86 -21.34
N SER A 307 21.29 -0.07 -20.49
CA SER A 307 20.08 -0.89 -20.72
C SER A 307 18.76 -0.29 -20.18
N VAL A 308 18.85 0.89 -19.56
CA VAL A 308 17.72 1.68 -19.05
C VAL A 308 17.92 3.08 -19.61
N ALA A 309 16.88 3.68 -20.19
CA ALA A 309 16.94 5.04 -20.69
C ALA A 309 17.40 5.98 -19.57
N ASP A 310 18.49 6.72 -19.82
CA ASP A 310 18.93 7.77 -18.91
C ASP A 310 17.95 8.94 -18.99
N GLY A 311 17.59 9.49 -17.83
CA GLY A 311 16.76 10.69 -17.74
C GLY A 311 15.54 10.55 -16.84
N ASP A 312 14.89 9.39 -16.74
CA ASP A 312 13.68 9.25 -15.91
C ASP A 312 14.00 9.34 -14.40
N TRP A 313 13.05 9.82 -13.59
CA TRP A 313 13.23 10.06 -12.16
C TRP A 313 13.50 8.76 -11.37
N ASP A 314 13.04 7.62 -11.90
CA ASP A 314 13.20 6.30 -11.29
C ASP A 314 14.29 5.44 -11.95
N ALA A 315 15.12 6.01 -12.85
CA ALA A 315 16.10 5.25 -13.65
C ALA A 315 17.08 4.42 -12.78
N GLN A 316 17.43 4.91 -11.59
CA GLN A 316 18.25 4.16 -10.63
C GLN A 316 17.54 2.91 -10.11
N VAL A 317 16.23 3.01 -9.83
CA VAL A 317 15.41 1.87 -9.39
C VAL A 317 15.29 0.86 -10.52
N GLN A 318 15.00 1.32 -11.74
CA GLN A 318 14.94 0.45 -12.91
C GLN A 318 16.27 -0.27 -13.18
N ARG A 319 17.43 0.40 -13.04
CA ARG A 319 18.74 -0.26 -13.17
C ARG A 319 19.01 -1.27 -12.06
N GLY A 320 18.62 -0.95 -10.83
CA GLY A 320 18.88 -1.78 -9.66
C GLY A 320 17.96 -2.99 -9.50
N TYR A 321 16.71 -2.89 -9.99
CA TYR A 321 15.65 -3.88 -9.77
C TYR A 321 15.05 -4.44 -11.06
N GLY A 322 15.20 -3.73 -12.18
CA GLY A 322 14.55 -4.03 -13.47
C GLY A 322 15.46 -4.65 -14.52
N GLY A 323 16.64 -5.12 -14.13
CA GLY A 323 17.59 -5.74 -15.04
C GLY A 323 18.21 -7.00 -14.45
N GLY A 324 19.25 -7.47 -15.12
CA GLY A 324 19.92 -8.72 -14.81
C GLY A 324 19.46 -9.88 -15.68
N ASP A 325 20.07 -11.03 -15.45
CA ASP A 325 19.81 -12.24 -16.20
C ASP A 325 18.48 -12.87 -15.78
N ALA A 326 17.81 -13.54 -16.71
CA ALA A 326 16.55 -14.22 -16.45
C ALA A 326 16.45 -15.59 -17.11
N GLY A 327 15.60 -16.46 -16.57
CA GLY A 327 15.17 -17.65 -17.30
C GLY A 327 14.39 -17.25 -18.56
N VAL A 328 13.47 -16.29 -18.41
CA VAL A 328 12.74 -15.69 -19.52
C VAL A 328 12.69 -14.18 -19.34
N ALA A 329 13.12 -13.41 -20.35
CA ALA A 329 13.01 -11.96 -20.37
C ALA A 329 12.20 -11.46 -21.57
N ALA A 330 11.50 -10.35 -21.40
CA ALA A 330 10.81 -9.65 -22.47
C ALA A 330 10.78 -8.14 -22.20
N THR A 331 11.03 -7.34 -23.24
CA THR A 331 11.03 -5.88 -23.17
C THR A 331 10.34 -5.29 -24.38
N ASN A 332 9.39 -4.36 -24.17
CA ASN A 332 8.67 -3.66 -25.25
C ASN A 332 7.99 -4.58 -26.26
N VAL A 333 7.30 -5.62 -25.77
CA VAL A 333 6.47 -6.56 -26.54
C VAL A 333 5.13 -6.74 -25.84
N SER A 334 4.15 -7.37 -26.45
CA SER A 334 2.80 -7.50 -25.90
C SER A 334 2.28 -8.93 -25.91
N ARG A 335 1.29 -9.20 -25.04
CA ARG A 335 0.56 -10.48 -24.95
C ARG A 335 1.46 -11.71 -24.82
N MET A 336 2.47 -11.62 -23.96
CA MET A 336 3.35 -12.75 -23.65
C MET A 336 2.66 -13.74 -22.70
N TYR A 337 2.83 -15.05 -22.95
CA TYR A 337 2.33 -16.09 -22.06
C TYR A 337 3.44 -17.05 -21.59
N VAL A 338 3.80 -16.98 -20.31
CA VAL A 338 4.69 -17.95 -19.67
C VAL A 338 3.83 -18.97 -18.94
N HIS A 339 3.82 -20.22 -19.42
CA HIS A 339 2.90 -21.25 -18.94
C HIS A 339 3.62 -22.53 -18.54
N ASN A 340 3.47 -22.99 -17.29
CA ASN A 340 4.05 -24.27 -16.83
C ASN A 340 5.57 -24.40 -17.10
N VAL A 341 6.30 -23.32 -16.85
CA VAL A 341 7.77 -23.27 -16.96
C VAL A 341 8.39 -23.46 -15.58
N THR A 342 9.50 -24.20 -15.50
CA THR A 342 10.32 -24.31 -14.29
C THR A 342 11.66 -23.63 -14.53
N VAL A 343 12.09 -22.73 -13.64
CA VAL A 343 13.37 -22.02 -13.74
C VAL A 343 14.20 -22.30 -12.49
N HIS A 344 15.45 -22.73 -12.67
CA HIS A 344 16.45 -22.80 -11.60
C HIS A 344 17.48 -21.70 -11.85
N THR A 345 17.58 -20.73 -10.94
CA THR A 345 18.35 -19.51 -11.20
C THR A 345 18.79 -18.82 -9.91
N PRO A 346 20.02 -18.29 -9.83
CA PRO A 346 20.38 -17.34 -8.79
C PRO A 346 19.93 -15.90 -9.12
N ALA A 347 19.47 -15.64 -10.35
CA ALA A 347 19.04 -14.32 -10.83
C ALA A 347 17.50 -14.24 -10.95
N ASN A 348 16.97 -13.69 -12.05
CA ASN A 348 15.53 -13.60 -12.26
C ASN A 348 14.93 -14.91 -12.78
N GLY A 349 13.73 -15.27 -12.33
CA GLY A 349 12.91 -16.29 -12.99
C GLY A 349 12.36 -15.75 -14.31
N VAL A 350 11.51 -14.73 -14.21
CA VAL A 350 10.88 -14.03 -15.34
C VAL A 350 11.05 -12.51 -15.18
N LEU A 351 11.50 -11.83 -16.23
CA LEU A 351 11.69 -10.38 -16.26
C LEU A 351 10.85 -9.75 -17.37
N LEU A 352 9.89 -8.90 -17.00
CA LEU A 352 8.97 -8.23 -17.92
C LEU A 352 9.10 -6.71 -17.78
N ARG A 353 9.47 -6.03 -18.86
CA ARG A 353 9.54 -4.57 -18.92
C ARG A 353 8.65 -4.04 -20.04
N SER A 354 7.65 -3.25 -19.69
CA SER A 354 6.72 -2.69 -20.67
C SER A 354 6.08 -3.78 -21.53
N VAL A 355 5.51 -4.81 -20.86
CA VAL A 355 4.89 -5.97 -21.52
C VAL A 355 3.38 -6.04 -21.27
N PRO A 356 2.56 -5.22 -21.95
CA PRO A 356 1.12 -5.18 -21.70
C PRO A 356 0.46 -6.52 -22.06
N GLY A 357 -0.46 -6.95 -21.20
CA GLY A 357 -1.22 -8.19 -21.40
C GLY A 357 -0.42 -9.46 -21.11
N ALA A 358 0.75 -9.37 -20.48
CA ALA A 358 1.51 -10.56 -20.09
C ALA A 358 0.80 -11.37 -19.00
N VAL A 359 0.88 -12.69 -19.13
CA VAL A 359 0.38 -13.65 -18.15
C VAL A 359 1.48 -14.64 -17.80
N VAL A 360 1.73 -14.82 -16.50
CA VAL A 360 2.62 -15.82 -15.93
C VAL A 360 1.76 -16.78 -15.13
N ASP A 361 1.68 -18.03 -15.58
CA ASP A 361 0.74 -19.02 -15.04
C ASP A 361 1.40 -20.39 -14.85
N GLY A 362 1.38 -20.91 -13.62
CA GLY A 362 1.99 -22.21 -13.32
C GLY A 362 3.53 -22.18 -13.34
N LEU A 363 4.14 -21.00 -13.15
CA LEU A 363 5.59 -20.85 -13.06
C LEU A 363 6.10 -21.53 -11.78
N ARG A 364 7.23 -22.23 -11.90
CA ARG A 364 8.01 -22.70 -10.75
C ARG A 364 9.39 -22.06 -10.79
N VAL A 365 9.77 -21.35 -9.73
CA VAL A 365 11.13 -20.81 -9.60
C VAL A 365 11.79 -21.44 -8.38
N ASN A 366 12.98 -21.98 -8.58
CA ASN A 366 13.88 -22.41 -7.51
C ASN A 366 15.10 -21.48 -7.52
N GLY A 367 15.08 -20.53 -6.58
CA GLY A 367 16.08 -19.50 -6.38
C GLY A 367 17.22 -19.92 -5.46
N SER A 368 18.15 -18.99 -5.21
CA SER A 368 19.19 -19.16 -4.19
C SER A 368 18.57 -19.38 -2.80
N ALA A 369 19.18 -20.24 -1.99
CA ALA A 369 18.68 -20.53 -0.64
C ALA A 369 18.72 -19.30 0.28
N ALA A 370 19.80 -18.50 0.22
CA ALA A 370 19.87 -17.21 0.89
C ALA A 370 19.39 -16.11 -0.06
N TRP A 371 18.47 -15.28 0.43
CA TRP A 371 17.86 -14.22 -0.37
C TRP A 371 18.85 -13.14 -0.86
N LEU A 372 19.97 -12.97 -0.16
CA LEU A 372 21.04 -12.03 -0.53
C LEU A 372 21.82 -12.50 -1.76
N ASP A 373 21.97 -13.82 -1.91
CA ASP A 373 22.67 -14.47 -3.02
C ASP A 373 21.76 -14.68 -4.25
N GLY A 374 20.49 -14.30 -4.11
CA GLY A 374 19.45 -14.46 -5.11
C GLY A 374 18.89 -13.13 -5.63
N PHE A 375 17.98 -13.27 -6.60
CA PHE A 375 17.18 -12.16 -7.10
C PHE A 375 15.71 -12.57 -7.26
N MET A 376 14.94 -11.94 -8.16
CA MET A 376 13.48 -12.01 -8.09
C MET A 376 12.88 -13.22 -8.83
N GLY A 377 11.78 -13.77 -8.33
CA GLY A 377 11.02 -14.79 -9.05
C GLY A 377 10.40 -14.22 -10.34
N VAL A 378 9.59 -13.18 -10.18
CA VAL A 378 8.99 -12.42 -11.29
C VAL A 378 9.21 -10.93 -11.05
N VAL A 379 9.71 -10.24 -12.08
CA VAL A 379 9.78 -8.77 -12.14
C VAL A 379 8.82 -8.30 -13.22
N ALA A 380 7.92 -7.37 -12.89
CA ALA A 380 7.10 -6.66 -13.86
C ALA A 380 7.19 -5.15 -13.66
N MET A 381 7.52 -4.43 -14.74
CA MET A 381 7.68 -2.98 -14.72
C MET A 381 6.82 -2.29 -15.78
N ASN A 382 6.29 -1.13 -15.42
CA ASN A 382 5.54 -0.19 -16.26
C ASN A 382 4.15 -0.66 -16.75
N GLU A 383 3.90 -1.96 -16.80
CA GLU A 383 2.69 -2.51 -17.42
C GLU A 383 1.99 -3.52 -16.52
N ALA A 384 0.66 -3.55 -16.62
CA ALA A 384 -0.17 -4.46 -15.86
C ALA A 384 0.01 -5.91 -16.34
N VAL A 385 0.28 -6.82 -15.40
CA VAL A 385 0.42 -8.26 -15.69
C VAL A 385 -0.54 -9.12 -14.86
N VAL A 386 -0.63 -10.40 -15.17
CA VAL A 386 -1.26 -11.41 -14.31
C VAL A 386 -0.20 -12.44 -13.90
N VAL A 387 0.02 -12.61 -12.60
CA VAL A 387 0.88 -13.66 -12.04
C VAL A 387 0.02 -14.58 -11.20
N GLN A 388 -0.14 -15.84 -11.63
CA GLN A 388 -1.04 -16.76 -10.96
C GLN A 388 -0.55 -18.20 -10.88
N ARG A 389 -1.07 -18.94 -9.90
CA ARG A 389 -0.87 -20.39 -9.73
C ARG A 389 0.59 -20.81 -9.75
N SER A 390 1.48 -19.91 -9.33
CA SER A 390 2.92 -20.08 -9.41
C SER A 390 3.53 -20.38 -8.04
N ARG A 391 4.64 -21.11 -8.02
CA ARG A 391 5.40 -21.45 -6.81
C ARG A 391 6.82 -20.91 -6.93
N ILE A 392 7.20 -20.03 -6.03
CA ILE A 392 8.51 -19.39 -6.03
C ILE A 392 9.17 -19.67 -4.67
N GLU A 393 10.32 -20.34 -4.72
CA GLU A 393 11.06 -20.77 -3.54
C GLU A 393 12.49 -20.21 -3.56
N GLY A 394 12.94 -19.67 -2.43
CA GLY A 394 14.21 -18.97 -2.33
C GLY A 394 14.24 -17.67 -3.15
N GLY A 395 15.44 -17.18 -3.41
CA GLY A 395 15.66 -15.89 -4.07
C GLY A 395 15.34 -14.70 -3.16
N ARG A 396 15.35 -13.51 -3.73
CA ARG A 396 15.09 -12.25 -3.04
C ARG A 396 13.61 -12.00 -2.86
N ASP A 397 12.88 -11.57 -3.89
CA ASP A 397 11.44 -11.34 -3.78
C ASP A 397 10.69 -12.29 -4.73
N GLY A 398 9.54 -12.80 -4.31
CA GLY A 398 8.70 -13.67 -5.13
C GLY A 398 8.19 -12.95 -6.37
N VAL A 399 7.35 -11.94 -6.17
CA VAL A 399 6.88 -11.03 -7.24
C VAL A 399 7.25 -9.59 -6.86
N TYR A 400 8.03 -8.94 -7.72
CA TYR A 400 8.38 -7.52 -7.63
C TYR A 400 7.66 -6.72 -8.72
N LEU A 401 6.94 -5.67 -8.32
CA LEU A 401 6.21 -4.78 -9.21
C LEU A 401 6.72 -3.35 -9.08
N HIS A 402 6.89 -2.68 -10.22
CA HIS A 402 7.30 -1.27 -10.28
C HIS A 402 6.51 -0.51 -11.34
N ARG A 403 5.72 0.49 -10.92
CA ARG A 403 4.80 1.23 -11.82
C ARG A 403 3.93 0.33 -12.69
N ALA A 404 3.48 -0.80 -12.14
CA ALA A 404 2.75 -1.84 -12.87
C ALA A 404 1.26 -1.85 -12.45
N ALA A 405 0.63 -0.67 -12.50
CA ALA A 405 -0.72 -0.47 -11.96
C ALA A 405 -1.76 -1.39 -12.64
N GLY A 406 -2.73 -1.89 -11.87
CA GLY A 406 -3.73 -2.83 -12.39
C GLY A 406 -3.23 -4.28 -12.56
N THR A 407 -2.07 -4.62 -11.99
CA THR A 407 -1.57 -5.99 -11.92
C THR A 407 -2.43 -6.86 -11.01
N VAL A 408 -2.50 -8.16 -11.31
CA VAL A 408 -3.13 -9.16 -10.42
C VAL A 408 -2.12 -10.24 -10.06
N VAL A 409 -1.85 -10.40 -8.77
CA VAL A 409 -1.01 -11.46 -8.20
C VAL A 409 -1.90 -12.35 -7.35
N ARG A 410 -2.26 -13.55 -7.84
CA ARG A 410 -3.20 -14.42 -7.12
C ARG A 410 -2.88 -15.91 -7.12
N ASN A 411 -3.30 -16.62 -6.07
CA ASN A 411 -3.15 -18.07 -5.95
C ASN A 411 -1.69 -18.54 -6.09
N ASN A 412 -0.72 -17.74 -5.65
CA ASN A 412 0.70 -18.10 -5.69
C ASN A 412 1.18 -18.60 -4.33
N THR A 413 2.24 -19.39 -4.33
CA THR A 413 2.94 -19.85 -3.13
C THR A 413 4.37 -19.32 -3.11
N PHE A 414 4.74 -18.67 -2.01
CA PHE A 414 6.07 -18.11 -1.76
C PHE A 414 6.70 -18.77 -0.55
N ARG A 415 7.97 -19.19 -0.65
CA ARG A 415 8.70 -19.79 0.48
C ARG A 415 10.17 -19.37 0.54
N GLY A 416 10.66 -18.97 1.71
CA GLY A 416 12.10 -18.82 1.97
C GLY A 416 12.78 -17.63 1.27
N GLY A 417 12.03 -16.69 0.69
CA GLY A 417 12.57 -15.45 0.13
C GLY A 417 12.60 -14.32 1.17
N ARG A 418 12.99 -13.11 0.76
CA ARG A 418 12.86 -11.87 1.55
C ARG A 418 11.40 -11.43 1.62
N PHE A 419 10.78 -11.23 0.46
CA PHE A 419 9.38 -10.84 0.32
C PHE A 419 8.60 -11.80 -0.55
N GLY A 420 7.36 -12.11 -0.19
CA GLY A 420 6.45 -12.84 -1.09
C GLY A 420 6.03 -11.94 -2.27
N VAL A 421 5.39 -10.81 -1.96
CA VAL A 421 4.95 -9.81 -2.95
C VAL A 421 5.44 -8.42 -2.53
N HIS A 422 6.08 -7.71 -3.45
CA HIS A 422 6.69 -6.40 -3.24
C HIS A 422 6.24 -5.38 -4.29
N LEU A 423 5.49 -4.36 -3.86
CA LEU A 423 5.00 -3.27 -4.71
C LEU A 423 5.78 -1.99 -4.47
N MET A 424 6.36 -1.44 -5.54
CA MET A 424 6.96 -0.12 -5.63
C MET A 424 6.17 0.73 -6.63
N TYR A 425 5.75 1.92 -6.21
CA TYR A 425 5.02 2.91 -7.01
C TYR A 425 3.86 2.30 -7.82
N THR A 426 3.16 1.33 -7.23
CA THR A 426 2.19 0.50 -7.96
C THR A 426 0.83 0.57 -7.27
N SER A 427 -0.13 1.19 -7.96
CA SER A 427 -1.52 1.38 -7.54
C SER A 427 -2.46 0.33 -8.16
N ASP A 428 -3.71 0.31 -7.72
CA ASP A 428 -4.82 -0.46 -8.31
C ASP A 428 -4.56 -1.95 -8.52
N THR A 429 -3.67 -2.53 -7.72
CA THR A 429 -3.30 -3.95 -7.80
C THR A 429 -4.24 -4.82 -6.97
N LEU A 430 -4.42 -6.07 -7.40
CA LEU A 430 -5.04 -7.12 -6.59
C LEU A 430 -3.97 -8.14 -6.18
N VAL A 431 -3.69 -8.21 -4.88
CA VAL A 431 -2.87 -9.26 -4.25
C VAL A 431 -3.81 -10.19 -3.49
N ALA A 432 -4.16 -11.33 -4.08
CA ALA A 432 -5.24 -12.16 -3.59
C ALA A 432 -4.89 -13.64 -3.40
N ASP A 433 -5.35 -14.24 -2.31
CA ASP A 433 -5.31 -15.69 -2.09
C ASP A 433 -3.90 -16.31 -2.27
N ASN A 434 -2.85 -15.53 -1.96
CA ASN A 434 -1.49 -16.02 -1.99
C ASN A 434 -1.10 -16.60 -0.63
N VAL A 435 -0.21 -17.59 -0.66
CA VAL A 435 0.35 -18.24 0.51
C VAL A 435 1.82 -17.84 0.61
N ALA A 436 2.21 -17.16 1.70
CA ALA A 436 3.60 -16.83 1.98
C ALA A 436 4.04 -17.50 3.28
N ARG A 437 5.12 -18.29 3.21
CA ARG A 437 5.70 -19.00 4.35
C ARG A 437 7.17 -18.65 4.48
N ASP A 438 7.62 -18.54 5.72
CA ASP A 438 9.04 -18.49 6.08
C ASP A 438 9.81 -17.40 5.31
N GLN A 439 9.18 -16.24 5.10
CA GLN A 439 9.86 -15.12 4.44
C GLN A 439 10.78 -14.44 5.45
N ALA A 440 12.03 -14.19 5.05
CA ALA A 440 13.03 -13.58 5.90
C ALA A 440 12.64 -12.16 6.36
N SER A 441 11.78 -11.45 5.61
CA SER A 441 11.32 -10.12 6.00
C SER A 441 9.80 -9.96 6.03
N SER A 442 9.06 -10.20 4.95
CA SER A 442 7.59 -10.02 4.98
C SER A 442 6.84 -10.83 3.92
N GLY A 443 5.59 -11.18 4.18
CA GLY A 443 4.74 -11.83 3.17
C GLY A 443 4.35 -10.88 2.03
N VAL A 444 3.81 -9.70 2.38
CA VAL A 444 3.37 -8.69 1.42
C VAL A 444 3.84 -7.31 1.86
N VAL A 445 4.44 -6.55 0.94
CA VAL A 445 4.95 -5.20 1.20
C VAL A 445 4.50 -4.25 0.09
N VAL A 446 3.81 -3.17 0.49
CA VAL A 446 3.36 -2.10 -0.39
C VAL A 446 4.02 -0.79 0.04
N MET A 447 4.87 -0.23 -0.81
CA MET A 447 5.70 0.93 -0.49
C MET A 447 5.53 2.06 -1.47
N THR A 448 6.08 3.24 -1.13
CA THR A 448 6.16 4.43 -2.00
C THR A 448 4.81 5.04 -2.39
N ARG A 449 3.93 5.15 -1.40
CA ARG A 449 2.62 5.83 -1.42
C ARG A 449 1.70 5.56 -2.63
N PRO A 450 1.44 4.31 -3.03
CA PRO A 450 0.43 4.00 -4.03
C PRO A 450 -0.98 4.15 -3.46
N SER A 451 -2.00 4.06 -4.31
CA SER A 451 -3.39 4.09 -3.88
C SER A 451 -4.18 2.92 -4.48
N GLY A 452 -5.39 2.68 -3.97
CA GLY A 452 -6.34 1.81 -4.65
C GLY A 452 -6.02 0.30 -4.61
N ASN A 453 -5.06 -0.15 -3.79
CA ASN A 453 -4.65 -1.56 -3.75
C ASN A 453 -5.61 -2.44 -2.94
N ALA A 454 -5.86 -3.66 -3.40
CA ALA A 454 -6.61 -4.68 -2.70
C ALA A 454 -5.69 -5.83 -2.28
N VAL A 455 -5.54 -6.04 -0.96
CA VAL A 455 -4.76 -7.14 -0.37
C VAL A 455 -5.74 -8.05 0.37
N VAL A 456 -6.19 -9.13 -0.28
CA VAL A 456 -7.36 -9.88 0.16
C VAL A 456 -7.09 -11.39 0.23
N GLY A 457 -7.49 -12.06 1.31
CA GLY A 457 -7.46 -13.53 1.35
C GLY A 457 -6.06 -14.16 1.44
N ASN A 458 -5.00 -13.37 1.65
CA ASN A 458 -3.64 -13.90 1.71
C ASN A 458 -3.39 -14.59 3.05
N ASP A 459 -2.60 -15.67 3.02
CA ASP A 459 -2.17 -16.44 4.19
C ASP A 459 -0.65 -16.30 4.39
N VAL A 460 -0.25 -15.49 5.36
CA VAL A 460 1.15 -15.18 5.66
C VAL A 460 1.54 -15.76 7.02
N ARG A 461 2.53 -16.64 7.07
CA ARG A 461 2.98 -17.27 8.33
C ARG A 461 4.48 -17.49 8.44
N GLY A 462 5.01 -17.47 9.67
CA GLY A 462 6.40 -17.83 9.97
C GLY A 462 7.44 -16.88 9.36
N ALA A 463 7.04 -15.68 8.98
CA ALA A 463 7.90 -14.65 8.39
C ALA A 463 8.36 -13.63 9.43
N GLY A 464 9.43 -12.88 9.15
CA GLY A 464 9.84 -11.73 9.99
C GLY A 464 8.80 -10.59 10.04
N GLY A 465 7.77 -10.66 9.20
CA GLY A 465 6.70 -9.67 9.09
C GLY A 465 5.54 -10.20 8.25
N GLY A 466 4.34 -9.70 8.49
CA GLY A 466 3.14 -10.14 7.82
C GLY A 466 2.86 -9.32 6.57
N ILE A 467 1.96 -8.36 6.69
CA ILE A 467 1.46 -7.52 5.59
C ILE A 467 1.68 -6.05 5.94
N PHE A 468 2.57 -5.40 5.19
CA PHE A 468 2.95 -4.00 5.40
C PHE A 468 2.36 -3.15 4.28
N VAL A 469 1.51 -2.18 4.63
CA VAL A 469 0.77 -1.39 3.64
C VAL A 469 1.05 0.10 3.83
N GLY A 470 1.68 0.71 2.82
CA GLY A 470 1.84 2.15 2.66
C GLY A 470 0.87 2.75 1.65
N GLY A 471 0.83 4.09 1.59
CA GLY A 471 -0.01 4.83 0.65
C GLY A 471 -1.39 5.15 1.15
N ALA A 472 -2.41 5.04 0.30
CA ALA A 472 -3.75 5.43 0.69
C ALA A 472 -4.88 4.61 0.05
N ASP A 473 -6.08 4.75 0.63
CA ASP A 473 -7.34 4.33 0.01
C ASP A 473 -7.37 2.86 -0.44
N SER A 474 -6.68 1.98 0.30
CA SER A 474 -6.57 0.55 0.01
C SER A 474 -7.57 -0.29 0.81
N TYR A 475 -7.76 -1.54 0.40
CA TYR A 475 -8.60 -2.52 1.08
C TYR A 475 -7.77 -3.75 1.47
N VAL A 476 -7.57 -3.95 2.77
CA VAL A 476 -6.74 -5.02 3.35
C VAL A 476 -7.65 -5.92 4.18
N ALA A 477 -8.11 -7.03 3.61
CA ALA A 477 -9.17 -7.78 4.25
C ALA A 477 -9.11 -9.29 4.10
N ARG A 478 -9.71 -10.01 5.03
CA ARG A 478 -9.83 -11.49 4.94
C ARG A 478 -8.47 -12.20 4.90
N ASN A 479 -7.39 -11.53 5.32
CA ASN A 479 -6.06 -12.13 5.37
C ASN A 479 -5.88 -12.90 6.68
N VAL A 480 -5.08 -13.96 6.63
CA VAL A 480 -4.53 -14.65 7.79
C VAL A 480 -3.08 -14.22 7.95
N VAL A 481 -2.73 -13.71 9.12
CA VAL A 481 -1.36 -13.34 9.46
C VAL A 481 -1.01 -13.95 10.81
N ALA A 482 -0.12 -14.94 10.79
CA ALA A 482 0.14 -15.74 11.98
C ALA A 482 1.62 -16.04 12.24
N ASN A 483 2.00 -16.02 13.53
CA ASN A 483 3.34 -16.37 13.99
C ASN A 483 4.44 -15.57 13.25
N VAL A 484 4.29 -14.25 13.23
CA VAL A 484 5.28 -13.30 12.70
C VAL A 484 5.64 -12.22 13.72
N ASP A 485 6.78 -11.55 13.57
CA ASP A 485 7.19 -10.47 14.49
C ASP A 485 6.20 -9.28 14.44
N ARG A 486 5.74 -8.91 13.25
CA ARG A 486 4.75 -7.82 13.06
C ARG A 486 3.69 -8.24 12.07
N GLY A 487 2.46 -8.42 12.54
CA GLY A 487 1.33 -8.90 11.76
C GLY A 487 0.92 -7.93 10.65
N LEU A 488 0.04 -6.99 10.97
CA LEU A 488 -0.39 -5.93 10.06
C LEU A 488 0.32 -4.62 10.39
N VAL A 489 1.00 -4.01 9.43
CA VAL A 489 1.66 -2.71 9.63
C VAL A 489 1.06 -1.66 8.70
N ALA A 490 0.47 -0.63 9.28
CA ALA A 490 -0.23 0.44 8.57
C ALA A 490 0.63 1.71 8.51
N TYR A 491 1.39 1.85 7.42
CA TYR A 491 1.99 3.11 6.98
C TYR A 491 1.01 3.93 6.13
N ALA A 492 -0.09 3.31 5.69
CA ALA A 492 -1.10 3.91 4.83
C ALA A 492 -2.09 4.82 5.57
N THR A 493 -2.88 5.58 4.79
CA THR A 493 -3.96 6.47 5.25
C THR A 493 -5.27 6.15 4.51
N ARG A 494 -6.43 6.43 5.13
CA ARG A 494 -7.76 6.14 4.55
C ARG A 494 -7.94 4.69 4.05
N THR A 495 -7.14 3.77 4.57
CA THR A 495 -7.17 2.34 4.22
C THR A 495 -8.10 1.60 5.17
N THR A 496 -8.84 0.64 4.63
CA THR A 496 -9.70 -0.24 5.43
C THR A 496 -9.00 -1.56 5.71
N PHE A 497 -8.86 -1.90 6.98
CA PHE A 497 -8.42 -3.20 7.48
C PHE A 497 -9.63 -3.91 8.10
N ALA A 498 -10.11 -4.98 7.47
CA ALA A 498 -11.31 -5.66 7.94
C ALA A 498 -11.30 -7.18 7.77
N HIS A 499 -11.95 -7.91 8.67
CA HIS A 499 -12.08 -9.36 8.56
C HIS A 499 -10.74 -10.13 8.51
N ASN A 500 -9.65 -9.53 9.01
CA ASN A 500 -8.37 -10.23 9.08
C ASN A 500 -8.30 -11.06 10.37
N VAL A 501 -7.67 -12.23 10.28
CA VAL A 501 -7.31 -13.05 11.45
C VAL A 501 -5.82 -12.85 11.72
N VAL A 502 -5.53 -12.27 12.87
CA VAL A 502 -4.18 -11.87 13.29
C VAL A 502 -3.84 -12.65 14.55
N TYR A 503 -3.05 -13.71 14.36
CA TYR A 503 -2.90 -14.77 15.35
C TYR A 503 -1.45 -15.01 15.79
N GLY A 504 -1.16 -15.00 17.08
CA GLY A 504 0.14 -15.50 17.57
C GLY A 504 1.36 -14.65 17.18
N ASN A 505 1.21 -13.35 16.95
CA ASN A 505 2.29 -12.46 16.50
C ASN A 505 2.90 -11.67 17.67
N ASP A 506 4.17 -11.23 17.57
CA ASP A 506 4.75 -10.37 18.63
C ASP A 506 4.01 -9.03 18.72
N VAL A 507 3.61 -8.49 17.56
CA VAL A 507 2.71 -7.35 17.42
C VAL A 507 1.64 -7.69 16.38
N GLY A 508 0.37 -7.72 16.79
CA GLY A 508 -0.74 -8.00 15.88
C GLY A 508 -0.97 -6.88 14.86
N PHE A 509 -1.15 -5.64 15.33
CA PHE A 509 -1.34 -4.46 14.48
C PHE A 509 -0.42 -3.30 14.88
N ALA A 510 0.37 -2.77 13.96
CA ALA A 510 1.17 -1.56 14.18
C ALA A 510 0.61 -0.39 13.36
N SER A 511 0.05 0.61 14.05
CA SER A 511 -0.34 1.87 13.42
C SER A 511 0.84 2.82 13.38
N SER A 512 1.47 2.95 12.22
CA SER A 512 2.74 3.68 12.05
C SER A 512 2.56 5.07 11.44
N THR A 513 1.43 5.34 10.78
CA THR A 513 1.11 6.69 10.28
C THR A 513 0.75 7.64 11.42
N VAL A 514 1.18 8.90 11.32
CA VAL A 514 0.80 9.99 12.24
C VAL A 514 -0.63 10.51 11.99
N VAL A 515 -1.24 10.16 10.85
CA VAL A 515 -2.58 10.57 10.42
C VAL A 515 -3.59 9.44 10.71
N PRO A 516 -4.43 9.53 11.75
CA PRO A 516 -5.34 8.45 12.16
C PRO A 516 -6.59 8.32 11.27
N SER A 517 -6.42 8.09 9.97
CA SER A 517 -7.52 8.03 8.99
C SER A 517 -7.95 6.62 8.59
N ASN A 518 -7.24 5.58 9.06
CA ASN A 518 -7.54 4.20 8.70
C ASN A 518 -8.78 3.69 9.44
N ARG A 519 -9.55 2.83 8.76
CA ARG A 519 -10.66 2.10 9.34
C ARG A 519 -10.21 0.69 9.68
N VAL A 520 -10.17 0.36 10.97
CA VAL A 520 -9.78 -0.98 11.45
C VAL A 520 -10.96 -1.56 12.22
N VAL A 521 -11.69 -2.48 11.59
CA VAL A 521 -12.94 -3.05 12.15
C VAL A 521 -13.10 -4.51 11.79
N GLU A 522 -13.76 -5.28 12.65
CA GLU A 522 -14.13 -6.68 12.40
C GLU A 522 -12.93 -7.61 12.13
N ASN A 523 -11.76 -7.27 12.69
CA ASN A 523 -10.60 -8.15 12.72
C ASN A 523 -10.58 -8.97 14.01
N ASP A 524 -9.92 -10.13 13.97
CA ASP A 524 -9.73 -11.01 15.12
C ASP A 524 -8.26 -10.96 15.57
N PHE A 525 -8.00 -10.29 16.70
CA PHE A 525 -6.70 -10.23 17.34
C PHE A 525 -6.61 -11.26 18.47
N VAL A 526 -5.85 -12.33 18.24
CA VAL A 526 -5.84 -13.52 19.10
C VAL A 526 -4.42 -14.00 19.33
N ALA A 527 -4.07 -14.40 20.54
CA ALA A 527 -2.76 -14.93 20.93
C ALA A 527 -1.55 -14.05 20.59
N ASN A 528 -1.75 -12.79 20.19
CA ASN A 528 -0.65 -11.88 19.93
C ASN A 528 -0.07 -11.38 21.26
N ASP A 529 1.25 -11.25 21.34
CA ASP A 529 1.90 -10.70 22.51
C ASP A 529 1.42 -9.28 22.82
N ARG A 530 1.36 -8.45 21.77
CA ARG A 530 0.71 -7.15 21.81
C ARG A 530 -0.29 -7.10 20.67
N HIS A 531 -1.58 -7.14 20.99
CA HIS A 531 -2.62 -7.06 19.97
C HIS A 531 -2.48 -5.84 19.05
N ALA A 532 -2.14 -4.67 19.60
CA ALA A 532 -1.80 -3.52 18.77
C ALA A 532 -0.81 -2.54 19.45
N THR A 533 -0.11 -1.77 18.61
CA THR A 533 0.71 -0.63 19.00
C THR A 533 0.40 0.58 18.11
N ALA A 534 0.62 1.79 18.62
CA ALA A 534 0.54 3.01 17.83
C ALA A 534 1.81 3.85 17.98
N GLY A 535 2.24 4.44 16.87
CA GLY A 535 3.25 5.49 16.85
C GLY A 535 2.67 6.84 17.32
N PRO A 536 3.49 7.90 17.28
CA PRO A 536 3.07 9.27 17.63
C PRO A 536 1.83 9.73 16.85
N GLY A 537 1.15 10.75 17.38
CA GLY A 537 -0.04 11.34 16.75
C GLY A 537 -1.31 11.23 17.60
N PRO A 538 -2.46 11.65 17.05
CA PRO A 538 -3.72 11.68 17.78
C PRO A 538 -4.26 10.29 18.12
N LEU A 539 -5.33 10.30 18.91
CA LEU A 539 -6.12 9.12 19.21
C LEU A 539 -6.63 8.46 17.92
N ARG A 540 -6.39 7.15 17.80
CA ARG A 540 -6.95 6.31 16.74
C ARG A 540 -8.20 5.60 17.26
N ILE A 541 -9.30 5.73 16.53
CA ILE A 541 -10.58 5.10 16.87
C ILE A 541 -10.79 3.87 15.97
N PHE A 542 -10.70 2.68 16.54
CA PHE A 542 -10.86 1.40 15.84
C PHE A 542 -12.30 0.88 15.93
N THR A 543 -13.24 1.81 15.75
CA THR A 543 -14.68 1.54 15.73
C THR A 543 -15.32 2.36 14.63
N HIS A 544 -16.22 1.75 13.87
CA HIS A 544 -16.98 2.47 12.87
C HIS A 544 -18.42 1.97 12.85
N ARG A 545 -19.39 2.90 12.85
CA ARG A 545 -20.84 2.59 12.91
C ARG A 545 -21.19 1.59 14.03
N GLY A 546 -20.62 1.81 15.21
CA GLY A 546 -20.89 0.99 16.40
C GLY A 546 -20.29 -0.41 16.39
N ARG A 547 -19.40 -0.73 15.43
CA ARG A 547 -18.73 -2.03 15.36
C ARG A 547 -17.22 -1.85 15.38
N GLY A 548 -16.58 -2.54 16.32
CA GLY A 548 -15.13 -2.59 16.52
C GLY A 548 -14.52 -3.91 16.04
N ASN A 549 -13.51 -4.38 16.75
CA ASN A 549 -12.76 -5.61 16.48
C ASN A 549 -12.96 -6.61 17.62
N TYR A 550 -12.66 -7.87 17.35
CA TYR A 550 -12.54 -8.88 18.40
C TYR A 550 -11.11 -8.87 18.95
N TRP A 551 -10.99 -8.75 20.27
CA TRP A 551 -9.73 -8.75 20.99
C TRP A 551 -9.79 -9.87 22.02
N GLU A 552 -8.97 -10.89 21.87
CA GLU A 552 -8.87 -11.92 22.91
C GLU A 552 -8.51 -11.26 24.24
N GLY A 553 -9.21 -11.64 25.32
CA GLY A 553 -9.02 -11.06 26.65
C GLY A 553 -9.85 -9.81 26.95
N ALA A 554 -10.56 -9.22 25.98
CA ALA A 554 -11.42 -8.06 26.23
C ALA A 554 -12.79 -8.48 26.78
N TYR A 555 -12.81 -8.96 28.02
CA TYR A 555 -14.02 -9.33 28.77
C TYR A 555 -14.01 -8.75 30.19
N ASP A 556 -15.18 -8.68 30.83
CA ASP A 556 -15.35 -8.20 32.21
C ASP A 556 -15.21 -9.32 33.26
N MET A 557 -15.04 -8.92 34.52
CA MET A 557 -14.89 -9.80 35.70
C MET A 557 -15.97 -10.87 35.84
N ASP A 558 -17.19 -10.57 35.39
CA ASP A 558 -18.35 -11.46 35.55
C ASP A 558 -18.36 -12.59 34.49
N GLY A 559 -17.31 -12.70 33.67
CA GLY A 559 -17.19 -13.71 32.62
C GLY A 559 -18.11 -13.46 31.42
N GLY A 560 -18.63 -12.23 31.28
CA GLY A 560 -19.40 -11.82 30.10
C GLY A 560 -18.57 -11.96 28.82
N ALA A 561 -19.22 -12.36 27.72
CA ALA A 561 -18.54 -12.54 26.43
C ALA A 561 -17.99 -11.24 25.82
N THR A 562 -18.33 -10.08 26.38
CA THR A 562 -17.92 -8.76 25.89
C THR A 562 -17.53 -7.86 27.05
N LEU A 563 -16.58 -6.98 26.81
CA LEU A 563 -16.28 -5.85 27.68
C LEU A 563 -17.35 -4.77 27.53
N ASP A 564 -18.05 -4.39 28.60
CA ASP A 564 -19.13 -3.38 28.61
C ASP A 564 -18.61 -1.93 28.60
N ARG A 565 -17.38 -1.73 28.13
CA ARG A 565 -16.70 -0.44 28.04
C ARG A 565 -15.74 -0.41 26.84
N PRO A 566 -15.27 0.78 26.42
CA PRO A 566 -14.19 0.87 25.45
C PRO A 566 -12.96 0.06 25.87
N TYR A 567 -12.36 -0.62 24.90
CA TYR A 567 -11.10 -1.35 25.03
C TYR A 567 -9.96 -0.54 24.40
N SER A 568 -8.79 -0.51 25.05
CA SER A 568 -7.60 0.14 24.50
C SER A 568 -6.41 -0.83 24.46
N PRO A 569 -6.01 -1.35 23.29
CA PRO A 569 -4.86 -2.26 23.19
C PRO A 569 -3.52 -1.58 23.49
N THR A 570 -3.49 -0.24 23.59
CA THR A 570 -2.30 0.54 23.93
C THR A 570 -2.26 0.98 25.39
N ASP A 571 -3.38 0.87 26.11
CA ASP A 571 -3.42 1.22 27.53
C ASP A 571 -2.60 0.20 28.35
N PRO A 572 -1.78 0.64 29.32
CA PRO A 572 -0.85 -0.24 30.03
C PRO A 572 -1.50 -1.45 30.71
N LEU A 573 -2.78 -1.33 31.08
CA LEU A 573 -3.55 -2.36 31.74
C LEU A 573 -4.39 -3.19 30.75
N ASP A 574 -5.20 -2.54 29.90
CA ASP A 574 -6.06 -3.26 28.96
C ASP A 574 -5.27 -4.19 28.03
N ARG A 575 -4.07 -3.77 27.60
CA ARG A 575 -3.19 -4.59 26.77
C ARG A 575 -2.79 -5.93 27.42
N ARG A 576 -2.95 -6.06 28.73
CA ARG A 576 -2.58 -7.25 29.52
C ARG A 576 -3.78 -8.11 29.91
N LEU A 577 -5.01 -7.72 29.57
CA LEU A 577 -6.20 -8.50 29.96
C LEU A 577 -6.18 -9.93 29.42
N HIS A 578 -5.58 -10.15 28.24
CA HIS A 578 -5.40 -11.47 27.65
C HIS A 578 -4.28 -12.31 28.26
N ARG A 579 -3.44 -11.73 29.14
CA ARG A 579 -2.26 -12.38 29.70
C ARG A 579 -2.45 -12.86 31.14
N THR A 580 -3.34 -12.22 31.90
CA THR A 580 -3.51 -12.53 33.32
C THR A 580 -4.84 -12.01 33.88
N ASP A 581 -5.51 -12.86 34.66
CA ASP A 581 -6.77 -12.52 35.35
C ASP A 581 -6.61 -11.40 36.39
N ALA A 582 -5.38 -11.21 36.92
CA ALA A 582 -5.07 -10.09 37.81
C ALA A 582 -5.25 -8.73 37.12
N ALA A 583 -5.00 -8.66 35.80
CA ALA A 583 -5.24 -7.44 35.03
C ALA A 583 -6.74 -7.13 34.90
N VAL A 584 -7.57 -8.17 34.75
CA VAL A 584 -9.04 -8.04 34.70
C VAL A 584 -9.54 -7.44 36.01
N THR A 585 -9.11 -8.00 37.15
CA THR A 585 -9.45 -7.51 38.50
C THR A 585 -9.01 -6.06 38.71
N LEU A 586 -7.75 -5.74 38.40
CA LEU A 586 -7.23 -4.39 38.57
C LEU A 586 -7.96 -3.38 37.67
N SER A 587 -8.40 -3.78 36.47
CA SER A 587 -9.12 -2.89 35.54
C SER A 587 -10.51 -2.50 36.04
N ALA A 588 -11.10 -3.33 36.90
CA ALA A 588 -12.39 -3.06 37.53
C ALA A 588 -12.27 -2.15 38.78
N ALA A 589 -11.07 -1.94 39.32
CA ALA A 589 -10.87 -1.18 40.55
C ALA A 589 -11.36 0.29 40.40
N PRO A 590 -12.12 0.85 41.37
CA PRO A 590 -12.67 2.20 41.29
C PRO A 590 -11.63 3.31 41.06
N THR A 591 -10.45 3.18 41.69
CA THR A 591 -9.33 4.13 41.54
C THR A 591 -8.77 4.12 40.12
N VAL A 592 -8.62 2.95 39.52
CA VAL A 592 -8.16 2.78 38.13
C VAL A 592 -9.19 3.34 37.17
N ARG A 593 -10.48 3.08 37.39
CA ARG A 593 -11.58 3.70 36.61
C ARG A 593 -11.56 5.22 36.71
N GLY A 594 -11.36 5.78 37.90
CA GLY A 594 -11.26 7.24 38.11
C GLY A 594 -10.09 7.88 37.35
N VAL A 595 -8.89 7.31 37.44
CA VAL A 595 -7.70 7.78 36.69
C VAL A 595 -7.92 7.66 35.18
N ARG A 596 -8.59 6.59 34.73
CA ARG A 596 -8.91 6.38 33.32
C ARG A 596 -9.90 7.41 32.79
N THR A 597 -10.94 7.74 33.55
CA THR A 597 -11.91 8.78 33.19
C THR A 597 -11.19 10.12 33.03
N LEU A 598 -10.29 10.47 33.95
CA LEU A 598 -9.48 11.69 33.86
C LEU A 598 -8.62 11.72 32.58
N ARG A 599 -7.85 10.65 32.32
CA ARG A 599 -7.04 10.51 31.10
C ARG A 599 -7.90 10.51 29.83
N GLY A 600 -9.09 9.92 29.93
CA GLY A 600 -10.12 9.94 28.91
C GLY A 600 -10.56 11.37 28.61
N THR A 601 -10.76 12.24 29.59
CA THR A 601 -11.27 13.60 29.35
C THR A 601 -10.22 14.61 28.86
N THR A 602 -8.93 14.30 28.95
CA THR A 602 -7.85 15.27 28.69
C THR A 602 -7.12 14.98 27.37
N PRO A 603 -7.21 15.85 26.34
CA PRO A 603 -6.62 15.63 25.02
C PRO A 603 -5.12 15.32 25.01
N GLY A 604 -4.33 15.95 25.90
CA GLY A 604 -2.88 15.76 25.98
C GLY A 604 -2.43 14.35 26.42
N PHE A 605 -3.28 13.60 27.13
CA PHE A 605 -2.96 12.24 27.58
C PHE A 605 -3.34 11.13 26.59
N ARG A 606 -3.92 11.48 25.43
CA ARG A 606 -4.38 10.52 24.40
C ARG A 606 -3.40 10.33 23.23
N GLN A 607 -2.20 10.91 23.31
CA GLN A 607 -1.21 10.81 22.24
C GLN A 607 -0.74 9.36 22.07
N GLY A 608 -0.56 8.94 20.81
CA GLY A 608 -0.06 7.60 20.47
C GLY A 608 -0.95 6.45 20.97
N SER A 609 -2.25 6.68 21.11
CA SER A 609 -3.19 5.70 21.67
C SER A 609 -4.19 5.18 20.63
N ILE A 610 -4.68 3.95 20.86
CA ILE A 610 -5.76 3.31 20.13
C ILE A 610 -6.92 3.04 21.10
N VAL A 611 -8.14 3.34 20.68
CA VAL A 611 -9.36 2.97 21.41
C VAL A 611 -10.34 2.30 20.46
N ASP A 612 -10.89 1.18 20.89
CA ASP A 612 -12.05 0.54 20.32
C ASP A 612 -13.23 0.79 21.27
N THR A 613 -14.20 1.62 20.84
CA THR A 613 -15.36 1.99 21.64
C THR A 613 -16.47 0.93 21.63
N ALA A 614 -16.39 -0.08 20.76
CA ALA A 614 -17.40 -1.14 20.66
C ALA A 614 -16.73 -2.48 20.28
N PRO A 615 -15.89 -3.05 21.17
CA PRO A 615 -15.24 -4.33 20.92
C PRO A 615 -16.29 -5.44 20.71
N LEU A 616 -15.96 -6.41 19.85
CA LEU A 616 -16.86 -7.52 19.53
C LEU A 616 -16.83 -8.60 20.61
N ALA A 617 -18.00 -9.17 20.93
CA ALA A 617 -18.16 -10.26 21.90
C ALA A 617 -17.67 -11.63 21.39
N ARG A 618 -17.63 -11.78 20.08
CA ARG A 618 -17.26 -13.02 19.40
C ARG A 618 -16.36 -12.69 18.23
N PRO A 619 -15.49 -13.62 17.81
CA PRO A 619 -14.71 -13.47 16.60
C PRO A 619 -15.60 -13.10 15.42
N ALA A 620 -15.14 -12.16 14.61
CA ALA A 620 -15.77 -11.79 13.35
C ALA A 620 -15.56 -12.86 12.27
N ASN A 621 -14.52 -13.69 12.39
CA ASN A 621 -14.13 -14.71 11.42
C ASN A 621 -13.91 -16.09 12.12
N PRO A 622 -14.92 -16.63 12.80
CA PRO A 622 -14.77 -17.78 13.69
C PRO A 622 -14.28 -19.05 12.99
N GLU A 623 -14.71 -19.31 11.76
CA GLU A 623 -14.28 -20.49 10.99
C GLU A 623 -12.81 -20.42 10.61
N THR A 624 -12.36 -19.26 10.11
CA THR A 624 -10.94 -19.03 9.77
C THR A 624 -10.08 -19.10 11.02
N LEU A 625 -10.52 -18.50 12.13
CA LEU A 625 -9.80 -18.57 13.40
C LEU A 625 -9.67 -20.01 13.91
N ALA A 626 -10.75 -20.80 13.86
CA ALA A 626 -10.72 -22.21 14.26
C ALA A 626 -9.72 -23.02 13.42
N ARG A 627 -9.68 -22.79 12.10
CA ARG A 627 -8.70 -23.41 11.20
C ARG A 627 -7.26 -23.07 11.61
N VAL A 628 -6.96 -21.79 11.83
CA VAL A 628 -5.61 -21.33 12.23
C VAL A 628 -5.21 -21.93 13.59
N ARG A 629 -6.12 -22.00 14.56
CA ARG A 629 -5.88 -22.64 15.87
C ARG A 629 -5.55 -24.13 15.75
N ASN A 630 -6.30 -24.87 14.94
CA ASN A 630 -6.07 -26.31 14.75
C ASN A 630 -4.72 -26.58 14.06
N GLU A 631 -4.37 -25.79 13.05
CA GLU A 631 -3.11 -25.93 12.31
C GLU A 631 -1.89 -25.57 13.16
N THR A 632 -2.03 -24.65 14.11
CA THR A 632 -0.95 -24.27 15.04
C THR A 632 -0.82 -25.22 16.22
N SER A 633 -1.93 -25.78 16.72
CA SER A 633 -1.92 -26.74 17.84
C SER A 633 -1.52 -28.15 17.42
N GLY A 634 -1.77 -28.54 16.16
CA GLY A 634 -1.42 -29.87 15.64
C GLY A 634 0.07 -30.09 15.38
N GLY A 635 0.87 -29.01 15.30
CA GLY A 635 2.31 -29.05 15.01
C GLY A 635 3.17 -29.69 16.11
N ASP A 636 2.67 -29.77 17.34
CA ASP A 636 3.40 -30.36 18.48
C ASP A 636 3.10 -31.85 18.73
N SER A 637 2.26 -32.48 17.89
CA SER A 637 1.75 -33.85 18.17
C SER A 637 2.37 -34.99 17.35
N THR A 638 3.34 -34.73 16.47
CA THR A 638 4.03 -35.79 15.68
C THR A 638 5.46 -36.09 16.15
N GLY A 639 5.89 -35.51 17.26
CA GLY A 639 7.24 -35.68 17.84
C GLY A 639 7.29 -36.58 19.08
N GLY A 640 6.51 -37.66 19.16
CA GLY A 640 6.64 -38.58 20.28
C GLY A 640 5.56 -39.65 20.38
N ALA A 641 5.75 -40.77 19.69
CA ALA A 641 5.41 -42.11 20.18
C ALA A 641 5.89 -43.18 19.18
N ALA A 642 6.85 -43.97 19.66
CA ALA A 642 7.29 -45.31 19.23
C ALA A 642 7.78 -45.53 17.79
#